data_AF-A0A3B0FXD0-F1
#
_entry.id   AF-A0A3B0FXD0-F1
#
_cell.length_a   1.000
_cell.length_b   1.000
_cell.length_c   1.000
_cell.angle_alpha   90.00
_cell.angle_beta   90.00
_cell.angle_gamma   90.00
#
_symmetry.space_group_name_H-M   'P 1'
#
loop_
_entity.id
_entity.type
_entity.pdbx_description
1 polymer ?
#
loop_
_entity_poly.entity_id
_entity_poly.type
_entity_poly.pdbx_seq_one_letter_code
_entity_poly.pdbx_strand_id
1 'polypeptide(L)'
;MPEKSSINIPGVPASEPASLEEPTTPREPLPPKPDQQGPEAVSPTGSPTGAPATSRAQSGQYLTTAQGLRLRDTDHSLKAGARGPILLQDHHLREKITHFDHERIPERVVHARGAGAHGVFRSYGTAANITRAGFLAKDVETPVFVRFSTVLGSRGSADTVRDTRGFSTKFYTDEGTYDLVGNNIPVFFVQDGIKFPDIVHAAKPHPDREIPQAQSAHDTFWDFVSLHTEAQAHTMWNMSDRGIPRSYRTMEGFGVHTFRFINAEGRTTLVKFHWKPKQGVHSLVWEEAQIINGMDPDFHRRDLADAIEAGAYPEWELGVQTFPDTEDQMFEGIDLLDPTKFVPEELAPVQPIGVMTLNANPTNFFAETEQVAFHPGHLVPGIDVTNDPLLQVRLFSYLDTQISRLGGPNFGQIPINRPQAPVNDMLRDGMHQQAVHAGVAPYQPNSLDGGCPFLAGQDIGSFIDVPEELAASIKERKNPASFDDHYSQARLFFRSLSPVEQDHVIQAYTFELGKCYEKSIRERQLAALANVDADLCAAVAKGLGLPVPAPTEEVPDSDPSPALSQLGKTWPVAGRIVGILADEGSDLAAVNAARQALDAEGIVPLVIAPAAGFLGSEDDGGVPVQRTYLTARSTEFDAVIIAAAAAPAPDAAPGLDAKAGAPGGALDPRAVLLLTEAFRHAKAIASLDSAAPALAAAGIPQDAPGIVSGNDVGALIKELTGLMAAHRVWERFPAASA
;
A
#
# COMPACT_ATOMS: atom_id res chain seq x y z
N MET A 1 33.59 18.31 22.06
CA MET A 1 32.35 18.62 21.33
C MET A 1 31.45 17.42 21.56
N PRO A 2 30.28 17.57 22.19
CA PRO A 2 29.36 16.44 22.28
C PRO A 2 28.95 16.09 20.85
N GLU A 3 29.04 14.81 20.49
CA GLU A 3 28.49 14.30 19.23
C GLU A 3 27.06 14.82 19.11
N LYS A 4 26.77 15.62 18.08
CA LYS A 4 25.39 15.95 17.71
C LYS A 4 24.72 14.61 17.47
N SER A 5 23.95 14.12 18.44
CA SER A 5 23.03 13.00 18.30
C SER A 5 22.05 13.36 17.19
N SER A 6 22.39 13.04 15.94
CA SER A 6 21.58 13.40 14.79
C SER A 6 20.46 12.38 14.66
N ILE A 7 19.34 12.65 15.35
CA ILE A 7 18.06 11.98 15.11
C ILE A 7 17.80 12.04 13.61
N ASN A 8 17.58 10.88 12.99
CA ASN A 8 17.39 10.78 11.54
C ASN A 8 15.94 11.13 11.19
N ILE A 9 15.69 12.35 10.74
CA ILE A 9 14.38 12.77 10.24
C ILE A 9 14.33 12.48 8.73
N PRO A 10 13.42 11.61 8.25
CA PRO A 10 13.33 11.26 6.84
C PRO A 10 12.81 12.42 5.97
N GLY A 11 12.94 12.28 4.65
CA GLY A 11 12.55 13.29 3.68
C GLY A 11 13.71 14.12 3.11
N VAL A 12 14.97 13.66 3.27
CA VAL A 12 16.12 14.36 2.67
C VAL A 12 16.08 14.16 1.15
N PRO A 13 16.21 15.23 0.34
CA PRO A 13 16.02 15.12 -1.11
C PRO A 13 17.20 14.48 -1.86
N ALA A 14 18.42 14.52 -1.32
CA ALA A 14 19.64 14.06 -1.99
C ALA A 14 20.69 13.55 -0.97
N SER A 15 21.73 12.88 -1.46
CA SER A 15 22.84 12.34 -0.65
C SER A 15 23.78 13.41 -0.08
N GLU A 16 23.75 14.63 -0.63
CA GLU A 16 24.45 15.81 -0.12
C GLU A 16 23.49 17.00 -0.05
N PRO A 17 23.60 17.90 0.96
CA PRO A 17 22.81 19.13 1.01
C PRO A 17 23.10 20.06 -0.17
N ALA A 18 22.07 20.78 -0.63
CA ALA A 18 22.25 21.80 -1.67
C ALA A 18 23.04 23.01 -1.13
N SER A 19 23.94 23.55 -1.96
CA SER A 19 24.64 24.81 -1.66
C SER A 19 23.73 26.02 -1.84
N LEU A 20 23.94 27.07 -1.04
CA LEU A 20 23.26 28.36 -1.24
C LEU A 20 23.69 29.02 -2.55
N GLU A 21 24.99 28.99 -2.83
CA GLU A 21 25.55 29.49 -4.09
C GLU A 21 25.29 28.50 -5.23
N GLU A 22 25.06 29.04 -6.43
CA GLU A 22 24.88 28.22 -7.62
C GLU A 22 26.15 27.40 -7.90
N PRO A 23 26.05 26.06 -8.08
CA PRO A 23 27.19 25.25 -8.45
C PRO A 23 27.59 25.53 -9.92
N THR A 24 28.75 26.16 -10.12
CA THR A 24 29.26 26.53 -11.46
C THR A 24 30.42 25.67 -11.96
N THR A 25 30.92 24.74 -11.14
CA THR A 25 32.01 23.83 -11.51
C THR A 25 31.45 22.46 -11.90
N PRO A 26 31.76 21.92 -13.09
CA PRO A 26 31.34 20.59 -13.50
C PRO A 26 31.81 19.52 -12.50
N ARG A 27 30.89 18.64 -12.11
CA ARG A 27 31.15 17.44 -11.30
C ARG A 27 30.29 16.29 -11.81
N GLU A 28 30.65 15.08 -11.43
CA GLU A 28 29.79 13.91 -11.69
C GLU A 28 28.49 13.99 -10.86
N PRO A 29 27.40 13.34 -11.32
CA PRO A 29 26.15 13.28 -10.58
C PRO A 29 26.34 12.74 -9.16
N LEU A 30 25.49 13.20 -8.24
CA LEU A 30 25.45 12.67 -6.89
C LEU A 30 25.09 11.17 -6.91
N PRO A 31 25.69 10.35 -6.03
CA PRO A 31 25.24 8.98 -5.85
C PRO A 31 23.81 8.96 -5.30
N PRO A 32 23.05 7.87 -5.53
CA PRO A 32 21.77 7.63 -4.85
C PRO A 32 21.91 7.76 -3.32
N LYS A 33 20.80 8.06 -2.64
CA LYS A 33 20.77 8.08 -1.17
C LYS A 33 21.05 6.67 -0.61
N PRO A 34 21.54 6.54 0.64
CA PRO A 34 21.81 5.24 1.25
C PRO A 34 20.60 4.31 1.32
N ASP A 35 19.39 4.86 1.39
CA ASP A 35 18.13 4.13 1.39
C ASP A 35 17.62 3.76 -0.01
N GLN A 36 18.34 4.09 -1.09
CA GLN A 36 17.90 3.87 -2.46
C GLN A 36 18.68 2.75 -3.16
N GLN A 37 17.94 1.92 -3.91
CA GLN A 37 18.49 0.86 -4.73
C GLN A 37 17.83 0.88 -6.12
N GLY A 38 18.65 0.74 -7.16
CA GLY A 38 18.17 0.53 -8.53
C GLY A 38 18.08 -0.95 -8.88
N PRO A 39 17.45 -1.33 -10.01
CA PRO A 39 17.29 -2.74 -10.37
C PRO A 39 18.64 -3.40 -10.64
N GLU A 40 18.73 -4.70 -10.31
CA GLU A 40 19.94 -5.50 -10.47
C GLU A 40 20.50 -5.44 -11.90
N ALA A 41 21.83 -5.42 -12.03
CA ALA A 41 22.53 -5.25 -13.30
C ALA A 41 22.60 -6.55 -14.13
N VAL A 42 21.43 -7.13 -14.44
CA VAL A 42 21.29 -8.28 -15.35
C VAL A 42 21.05 -7.84 -16.81
N SER A 43 21.48 -8.67 -17.77
CA SER A 43 21.18 -8.51 -19.19
C SER A 43 19.67 -8.72 -19.45
N PRO A 44 19.14 -8.31 -20.63
CA PRO A 44 17.78 -8.68 -21.04
C PRO A 44 17.50 -10.19 -21.06
N THR A 45 18.53 -11.03 -21.07
CA THR A 45 18.45 -12.50 -21.03
C THR A 45 18.78 -13.09 -19.66
N GLY A 46 18.72 -12.27 -18.60
CA GLY A 46 18.92 -12.70 -17.21
C GLY A 46 20.35 -13.08 -16.83
N SER A 47 21.36 -12.72 -17.63
CA SER A 47 22.76 -12.98 -17.29
C SER A 47 23.34 -11.85 -16.43
N PRO A 48 24.03 -12.15 -15.31
CA PRO A 48 24.74 -11.15 -14.53
C PRO A 48 25.79 -10.44 -15.39
N THR A 49 25.79 -9.10 -15.40
CA THR A 49 26.77 -8.34 -16.19
C THR A 49 28.08 -8.05 -15.44
N GLY A 50 28.07 -8.19 -14.11
CA GLY A 50 29.16 -7.78 -13.23
C GLY A 50 29.34 -6.26 -13.11
N ALA A 51 28.49 -5.47 -13.78
CA ALA A 51 28.49 -4.02 -13.66
C ALA A 51 27.80 -3.59 -12.34
N PRO A 52 28.20 -2.47 -11.74
CA PRO A 52 27.47 -1.93 -10.58
C PRO A 52 26.05 -1.53 -10.99
N ALA A 53 25.08 -1.57 -10.07
CA ALA A 53 23.69 -1.16 -10.34
C ALA A 53 23.58 0.28 -10.90
N THR A 54 24.53 1.15 -10.55
CA THR A 54 24.64 2.53 -11.05
C THR A 54 25.10 2.63 -12.51
N SER A 55 25.47 1.53 -13.18
CA SER A 55 25.92 1.55 -14.58
C SER A 55 24.82 1.96 -15.57
N ARG A 56 23.56 1.93 -15.13
CA ARG A 56 22.38 2.40 -15.88
C ARG A 56 22.06 3.88 -15.65
N ALA A 57 22.74 4.53 -14.69
CA ALA A 57 22.55 5.93 -14.36
C ALA A 57 23.40 6.85 -15.26
N GLN A 58 23.15 8.15 -15.16
CA GLN A 58 23.99 9.18 -15.79
C GLN A 58 25.38 9.20 -15.14
N SER A 59 26.44 9.30 -15.94
CA SER A 59 27.84 9.18 -15.47
C SER A 59 28.78 10.27 -16.00
N GLY A 60 28.25 11.36 -16.57
CA GLY A 60 29.02 12.45 -17.16
C GLY A 60 28.88 13.78 -16.41
N GLN A 61 29.91 14.63 -16.51
CA GLN A 61 29.95 15.96 -15.86
C GLN A 61 29.22 17.06 -16.64
N TYR A 62 28.84 16.79 -17.90
CA TYR A 62 28.30 17.79 -18.80
C TYR A 62 26.91 17.38 -19.27
N LEU A 63 26.00 18.34 -19.37
CA LEU A 63 24.71 18.17 -20.02
C LEU A 63 24.89 17.83 -21.51
N THR A 64 24.15 16.83 -21.99
CA THR A 64 24.17 16.41 -23.39
C THR A 64 22.76 16.28 -23.97
N THR A 65 22.69 16.21 -25.30
CA THR A 65 21.54 15.62 -26.02
C THR A 65 21.44 14.11 -25.71
N ALA A 66 20.35 13.47 -26.12
CA ALA A 66 20.14 12.02 -25.93
C ALA A 66 21.18 11.16 -26.67
N GLN A 67 21.89 11.73 -27.65
CA GLN A 67 22.97 11.10 -28.42
C GLN A 67 24.36 11.47 -27.91
N GLY A 68 24.45 12.11 -26.73
CA GLY A 68 25.73 12.42 -26.08
C GLY A 68 26.45 13.68 -26.59
N LEU A 69 25.78 14.54 -27.38
CA LEU A 69 26.36 15.82 -27.80
C LEU A 69 26.31 16.84 -26.67
N ARG A 70 27.46 17.37 -26.25
CA ARG A 70 27.53 18.41 -25.19
C ARG A 70 26.82 19.69 -25.61
N LEU A 71 26.11 20.29 -24.66
CA LEU A 71 25.35 21.52 -24.87
C LEU A 71 26.05 22.71 -24.22
N ARG A 72 26.06 23.84 -24.93
CA ARG A 72 26.62 25.12 -24.42
C ARG A 72 25.57 26.00 -23.73
N ASP A 73 24.30 25.79 -24.05
CA ASP A 73 23.16 26.62 -23.63
C ASP A 73 21.88 25.76 -23.76
N THR A 74 21.02 25.77 -22.75
CA THR A 74 19.70 25.13 -22.78
C THR A 74 18.56 26.09 -22.41
N ASP A 75 18.87 27.35 -22.17
CA ASP A 75 17.90 28.37 -21.75
C ASP A 75 17.31 29.09 -22.96
N HIS A 76 18.03 29.08 -24.09
CA HIS A 76 17.65 29.80 -25.30
C HIS A 76 17.53 28.87 -26.51
N SER A 77 16.41 29.00 -27.23
CA SER A 77 16.28 28.44 -28.58
C SER A 77 17.16 29.18 -29.59
N LEU A 78 17.59 28.47 -30.62
CA LEU A 78 18.25 29.05 -31.79
C LEU A 78 17.27 29.88 -32.61
N LYS A 79 17.59 31.17 -32.78
CA LYS A 79 16.74 32.16 -33.45
C LYS A 79 17.49 32.91 -34.56
N ALA A 80 16.76 33.45 -35.53
CA ALA A 80 17.30 34.42 -36.50
C ALA A 80 17.52 35.81 -35.86
N GLY A 81 18.56 35.92 -35.02
CA GLY A 81 18.83 37.07 -34.17
C GLY A 81 18.08 37.01 -32.83
N ALA A 82 18.52 37.77 -31.84
CA ALA A 82 18.05 37.66 -30.45
C ALA A 82 16.51 37.83 -30.29
N ARG A 83 15.88 38.61 -31.18
CA ARG A 83 14.43 38.88 -31.23
C ARG A 83 13.73 38.25 -32.44
N GLY A 84 14.41 37.39 -33.20
CA GLY A 84 13.87 36.77 -34.40
C GLY A 84 13.10 35.48 -34.13
N PRO A 85 12.52 34.87 -35.18
CA PRO A 85 11.84 33.58 -35.07
C PRO A 85 12.80 32.45 -34.70
N ILE A 86 12.26 31.41 -34.06
CA ILE A 86 12.95 30.14 -33.79
C ILE A 86 13.20 29.40 -35.12
N LEU A 87 14.36 28.77 -35.23
CA LEU A 87 14.75 28.03 -36.43
C LEU A 87 14.50 26.54 -36.24
N LEU A 88 13.83 25.90 -37.21
CA LEU A 88 13.57 24.45 -37.19
C LEU A 88 14.85 23.60 -37.16
N GLN A 89 15.98 24.16 -37.59
CA GLN A 89 17.29 23.50 -37.52
C GLN A 89 17.81 23.30 -36.07
N ASP A 90 17.18 23.93 -35.08
CA ASP A 90 17.47 23.70 -33.66
C ASP A 90 17.12 22.26 -33.26
N HIS A 91 18.12 21.39 -33.24
CA HIS A 91 17.93 19.98 -32.92
C HIS A 91 17.74 19.74 -31.42
N HIS A 92 18.39 20.52 -30.56
CA HIS A 92 18.23 20.41 -29.10
C HIS A 92 16.81 20.77 -28.68
N LEU A 93 16.28 21.89 -29.19
CA LEU A 93 14.89 22.27 -28.94
C LEU A 93 13.92 21.16 -29.36
N ARG A 94 14.04 20.68 -30.60
CA ARG A 94 13.13 19.64 -31.12
C ARG A 94 13.22 18.37 -30.29
N GLU A 95 14.41 17.89 -29.97
CA GLU A 95 14.59 16.67 -29.20
C GLU A 95 14.03 16.79 -27.77
N LYS A 96 14.38 17.86 -27.04
CA LYS A 96 13.94 18.08 -25.67
C LYS A 96 12.41 18.12 -25.58
N ILE A 97 11.76 18.86 -26.48
CA ILE A 97 10.29 18.95 -26.53
C ILE A 97 9.67 17.62 -26.97
N THR A 98 10.24 16.96 -27.98
CA THR A 98 9.72 15.65 -28.44
C THR A 98 9.76 14.63 -27.30
N HIS A 99 10.84 14.55 -26.52
CA HIS A 99 10.88 13.61 -25.40
C HIS A 99 9.83 13.96 -24.33
N PHE A 100 9.74 15.24 -23.94
CA PHE A 100 8.75 15.73 -22.97
C PHE A 100 7.31 15.37 -23.38
N ASP A 101 6.95 15.61 -24.65
CA ASP A 101 5.62 15.34 -25.19
C ASP A 101 5.23 13.84 -25.15
N HIS A 102 6.21 12.94 -25.01
CA HIS A 102 6.02 11.48 -25.01
C HIS A 102 6.43 10.81 -23.68
N GLU A 103 6.54 11.56 -22.58
CA GLU A 103 6.90 11.00 -21.26
C GLU A 103 5.80 10.13 -20.64
N ARG A 104 4.52 10.33 -21.00
CA ARG A 104 3.40 9.61 -20.38
C ARG A 104 3.07 8.35 -21.17
N ILE A 105 3.03 7.23 -20.44
CA ILE A 105 2.46 5.95 -20.90
C ILE A 105 1.06 5.79 -20.31
N PRO A 106 0.21 4.88 -20.85
CA PRO A 106 -1.05 4.53 -20.20
C PRO A 106 -0.80 4.11 -18.74
N GLU A 107 -1.63 4.58 -17.82
CA GLU A 107 -1.65 4.02 -16.46
C GLU A 107 -2.22 2.60 -16.46
N ARG A 108 -2.10 1.88 -15.34
CA ARG A 108 -2.81 0.60 -15.19
C ARG A 108 -4.32 0.85 -15.18
N VAL A 109 -5.09 -0.05 -15.82
CA VAL A 109 -6.57 0.07 -15.89
C VAL A 109 -7.21 0.15 -14.49
N VAL A 110 -6.71 -0.69 -13.59
CA VAL A 110 -6.98 -0.70 -12.15
C VAL A 110 -5.65 -0.66 -11.40
N HIS A 111 -5.65 -0.29 -10.13
CA HIS A 111 -4.42 -0.17 -9.34
C HIS A 111 -3.41 0.84 -9.90
N ALA A 112 -3.90 1.89 -10.55
CA ALA A 112 -3.08 2.94 -11.16
C ALA A 112 -2.27 3.71 -10.10
N ARG A 113 -2.92 4.09 -8.99
CA ARG A 113 -2.27 4.74 -7.86
C ARG A 113 -1.56 3.71 -7.00
N GLY A 114 -0.23 3.83 -6.88
CA GLY A 114 0.57 2.93 -6.07
C GLY A 114 1.95 3.46 -5.71
N ALA A 115 2.66 2.69 -4.90
CA ALA A 115 4.03 2.92 -4.43
C ALA A 115 4.77 1.58 -4.38
N GLY A 116 6.08 1.58 -4.61
CA GLY A 116 6.87 0.35 -4.64
C GLY A 116 8.23 0.53 -4.00
N ALA A 117 8.80 -0.58 -3.54
CA ALA A 117 10.06 -0.66 -2.84
C ALA A 117 10.75 -2.00 -3.11
N HIS A 118 12.08 -2.00 -3.02
CA HIS A 118 12.92 -3.19 -3.07
C HIS A 118 13.04 -3.83 -1.69
N GLY A 119 13.32 -5.12 -1.67
CA GLY A 119 13.56 -5.86 -0.44
C GLY A 119 14.14 -7.24 -0.68
N VAL A 120 14.13 -8.03 0.39
CA VAL A 120 14.57 -9.43 0.37
C VAL A 120 13.53 -10.28 1.08
N PHE A 121 13.18 -11.40 0.48
CA PHE A 121 12.45 -12.49 1.13
C PHE A 121 13.43 -13.56 1.59
N ARG A 122 13.29 -14.02 2.84
CA ARG A 122 14.07 -15.12 3.40
C ARG A 122 13.14 -16.27 3.79
N SER A 123 13.36 -17.43 3.18
CA SER A 123 12.58 -18.64 3.47
C SER A 123 13.00 -19.30 4.78
N TYR A 124 12.01 -19.81 5.52
CA TYR A 124 12.23 -20.66 6.68
C TYR A 124 12.46 -22.14 6.33
N GLY A 125 12.14 -22.55 5.10
CA GLY A 125 12.21 -23.95 4.66
C GLY A 125 11.09 -24.84 5.18
N THR A 126 10.10 -24.28 5.88
CA THR A 126 8.98 -25.04 6.49
C THR A 126 8.00 -25.58 5.45
N ALA A 127 7.98 -25.03 4.23
CA ALA A 127 7.12 -25.50 3.13
C ALA A 127 7.74 -26.64 2.29
N ALA A 128 9.00 -27.04 2.55
CA ALA A 128 9.74 -27.96 1.69
C ALA A 128 9.11 -29.37 1.55
N ASN A 129 8.21 -29.76 2.44
CA ASN A 129 7.47 -31.02 2.37
C ASN A 129 6.26 -30.99 1.43
N ILE A 130 5.73 -29.80 1.14
CA ILE A 130 4.52 -29.60 0.33
C ILE A 130 4.80 -28.93 -1.02
N THR A 131 5.95 -28.26 -1.19
CA THR A 131 6.35 -27.67 -2.48
C THR A 131 7.84 -27.91 -2.78
N ARG A 132 8.16 -28.02 -4.06
CA ARG A 132 9.53 -28.07 -4.60
C ARG A 132 10.07 -26.72 -5.10
N ALA A 133 9.35 -25.62 -4.87
CA ALA A 133 9.78 -24.29 -5.32
C ALA A 133 11.10 -23.87 -4.67
N GLY A 134 12.13 -23.60 -5.50
CA GLY A 134 13.49 -23.36 -5.01
C GLY A 134 13.61 -22.20 -4.02
N PHE A 135 12.87 -21.11 -4.23
CA PHE A 135 12.89 -19.94 -3.34
C PHE A 135 12.31 -20.21 -1.94
N LEU A 136 11.59 -21.32 -1.77
CA LEU A 136 11.05 -21.77 -0.49
C LEU A 136 11.94 -22.82 0.19
N ALA A 137 13.08 -23.19 -0.39
CA ALA A 137 14.08 -23.99 0.31
C ALA A 137 14.66 -23.24 1.52
N LYS A 138 15.16 -23.99 2.50
CA LYS A 138 15.62 -23.44 3.78
C LYS A 138 16.76 -22.42 3.59
N ASP A 139 16.65 -21.28 4.27
CA ASP A 139 17.64 -20.20 4.30
C ASP A 139 17.93 -19.55 2.93
N VAL A 140 17.11 -19.82 1.91
CA VAL A 140 17.23 -19.11 0.63
C VAL A 140 16.76 -17.67 0.80
N GLU A 141 17.60 -16.75 0.35
CA GLU A 141 17.30 -15.32 0.24
C GLU A 141 16.98 -14.99 -1.22
N THR A 142 15.87 -14.31 -1.44
CA THR A 142 15.36 -14.00 -2.77
C THR A 142 15.08 -12.50 -2.85
N PRO A 143 15.73 -11.77 -3.77
CA PRO A 143 15.40 -10.37 -4.01
C PRO A 143 13.93 -10.24 -4.38
N VAL A 144 13.29 -9.18 -3.90
CA VAL A 144 11.90 -8.86 -4.23
C VAL A 144 11.71 -7.40 -4.61
N PHE A 145 10.73 -7.17 -5.47
CA PHE A 145 10.14 -5.84 -5.65
C PHE A 145 8.65 -5.90 -5.32
N VAL A 146 8.20 -5.03 -4.42
CA VAL A 146 6.80 -4.96 -3.99
C VAL A 146 6.18 -3.68 -4.52
N ARG A 147 4.93 -3.78 -4.96
CA ARG A 147 4.09 -2.61 -5.26
C ARG A 147 2.76 -2.71 -4.52
N PHE A 148 2.49 -1.71 -3.71
CA PHE A 148 1.20 -1.46 -3.09
C PHE A 148 0.37 -0.49 -3.92
N SER A 149 -0.95 -0.56 -3.81
CA SER A 149 -1.85 0.29 -4.60
C SER A 149 -3.24 0.38 -4.00
N THR A 150 -3.99 1.43 -4.34
CA THR A 150 -5.47 1.40 -4.29
C THR A 150 -6.00 0.64 -5.52
N VAL A 151 -7.31 0.60 -5.81
CA VAL A 151 -7.88 -0.07 -6.99
C VAL A 151 -8.48 0.92 -7.98
N LEU A 152 -9.41 1.75 -7.52
CA LEU A 152 -10.34 2.49 -8.39
C LEU A 152 -9.70 3.72 -9.01
N GLY A 153 -8.95 4.45 -8.18
CA GLY A 153 -8.43 5.76 -8.50
C GLY A 153 -7.39 5.77 -9.63
N SER A 154 -7.43 6.79 -10.46
CA SER A 154 -6.35 7.09 -11.42
C SER A 154 -5.03 7.37 -10.71
N ARG A 155 -3.89 7.37 -11.42
CA ARG A 155 -2.53 7.52 -10.86
C ARG A 155 -2.35 8.74 -9.95
N GLY A 156 -3.09 9.82 -10.20
CA GLY A 156 -3.08 11.07 -9.42
C GLY A 156 -4.11 11.15 -8.28
N SER A 157 -4.84 10.07 -7.99
CA SER A 157 -5.76 10.01 -6.84
C SER A 157 -5.02 9.95 -5.49
N ALA A 158 -5.76 10.05 -4.39
CA ALA A 158 -5.22 10.07 -3.03
C ALA A 158 -5.07 8.66 -2.42
N ASP A 159 -4.12 8.50 -1.49
CA ASP A 159 -3.75 7.20 -0.89
C ASP A 159 -4.76 6.69 0.17
N THR A 160 -5.31 7.56 1.01
CA THR A 160 -6.13 7.19 2.17
C THR A 160 -7.62 7.16 1.86
N VAL A 161 -8.00 6.80 0.63
CA VAL A 161 -9.40 6.57 0.24
C VAL A 161 -9.95 5.27 0.86
N ARG A 162 -11.27 5.13 0.96
CA ARG A 162 -11.88 3.82 1.26
C ARG A 162 -11.85 2.99 -0.01
N ASP A 163 -11.02 1.96 -0.02
CA ASP A 163 -10.79 1.10 -1.18
C ASP A 163 -10.13 -0.21 -0.75
N THR A 164 -10.13 -1.20 -1.62
CA THR A 164 -9.24 -2.35 -1.50
C THR A 164 -7.81 -1.90 -1.77
N ARG A 165 -6.82 -2.54 -1.16
CA ARG A 165 -5.41 -2.32 -1.48
C ARG A 165 -4.82 -3.51 -2.19
N GLY A 166 -4.17 -3.27 -3.33
CA GLY A 166 -3.35 -4.27 -4.01
C GLY A 166 -2.01 -4.44 -3.29
N PHE A 167 -1.56 -5.69 -3.18
CA PHE A 167 -0.27 -6.09 -2.59
C PHE A 167 0.39 -7.08 -3.55
N SER A 168 1.19 -6.57 -4.48
CA SER A 168 1.89 -7.38 -5.49
C SER A 168 3.37 -7.53 -5.16
N THR A 169 3.86 -8.77 -5.10
CA THR A 169 5.25 -9.10 -4.80
C THR A 169 5.85 -9.89 -5.95
N LYS A 170 6.97 -9.40 -6.50
CA LYS A 170 7.77 -10.08 -7.53
C LYS A 170 8.98 -10.68 -6.85
N PHE A 171 9.14 -11.99 -6.96
CA PHE A 171 10.29 -12.75 -6.48
C PHE A 171 11.20 -13.05 -7.66
N TYR A 172 12.45 -12.57 -7.58
CA TYR A 172 13.46 -12.86 -8.59
C TYR A 172 14.20 -14.15 -8.22
N THR A 173 13.62 -15.31 -8.56
CA THR A 173 14.18 -16.62 -8.19
C THR A 173 15.16 -17.14 -9.24
N ASP A 174 16.00 -18.11 -8.85
CA ASP A 174 16.92 -18.81 -9.77
C ASP A 174 16.20 -19.73 -10.77
N GLU A 175 14.93 -20.04 -10.54
CA GLU A 175 14.09 -20.91 -11.37
C GLU A 175 13.07 -20.12 -12.22
N GLY A 176 13.25 -18.79 -12.31
CA GLY A 176 12.35 -17.87 -12.99
C GLY A 176 11.70 -16.86 -12.05
N THR A 177 11.06 -15.85 -12.61
CA THR A 177 10.34 -14.84 -11.82
C THR A 177 9.01 -15.43 -11.33
N TYR A 178 8.72 -15.34 -10.03
CA TYR A 178 7.41 -15.66 -9.45
C TYR A 178 6.70 -14.37 -9.03
N ASP A 179 5.42 -14.19 -9.38
CA ASP A 179 4.63 -13.04 -8.93
C ASP A 179 3.45 -13.48 -8.07
N LEU A 180 3.45 -13.08 -6.79
CA LEU A 180 2.29 -13.18 -5.91
C LEU A 180 1.49 -11.88 -5.96
N VAL A 181 0.38 -11.88 -6.71
CA VAL A 181 -0.44 -10.70 -7.00
C VAL A 181 -1.72 -10.72 -6.17
N GLY A 182 -1.63 -10.20 -4.94
CA GLY A 182 -2.69 -10.25 -3.94
C GLY A 182 -3.36 -8.90 -3.64
N ASN A 183 -4.26 -8.93 -2.65
CA ASN A 183 -4.95 -7.78 -2.05
C ASN A 183 -4.83 -7.80 -0.53
N ASN A 184 -5.20 -6.71 0.16
CA ASN A 184 -5.28 -6.66 1.63
C ASN A 184 -6.58 -7.24 2.23
N ILE A 185 -7.44 -7.81 1.39
CA ILE A 185 -8.71 -8.46 1.74
C ILE A 185 -8.66 -9.89 1.19
N PRO A 186 -9.07 -10.92 1.97
CA PRO A 186 -8.88 -12.34 1.62
C PRO A 186 -9.84 -12.90 0.57
N VAL A 187 -10.82 -12.09 0.15
CA VAL A 187 -11.86 -12.45 -0.82
C VAL A 187 -11.92 -11.43 -1.95
N PHE A 188 -12.67 -11.69 -3.01
CA PHE A 188 -12.96 -10.75 -4.10
C PHE A 188 -14.45 -10.45 -4.25
N PHE A 189 -14.80 -9.41 -5.02
CA PHE A 189 -16.19 -8.97 -5.22
C PHE A 189 -17.03 -9.91 -6.10
N VAL A 190 -16.41 -10.64 -7.02
CA VAL A 190 -17.10 -11.46 -8.02
C VAL A 190 -16.48 -12.84 -8.05
N GLN A 191 -17.31 -13.84 -8.36
CA GLN A 191 -16.91 -15.24 -8.47
C GLN A 191 -16.17 -15.53 -9.77
N ASP A 192 -16.68 -15.01 -10.90
CA ASP A 192 -16.15 -15.27 -12.23
C ASP A 192 -15.50 -14.01 -12.82
N GLY A 193 -14.31 -14.17 -13.40
CA GLY A 193 -13.55 -13.07 -14.00
C GLY A 193 -14.22 -12.40 -15.20
N ILE A 194 -15.21 -13.03 -15.85
CA ILE A 194 -16.00 -12.38 -16.90
C ILE A 194 -16.75 -11.14 -16.39
N LYS A 195 -17.10 -11.12 -15.10
CA LYS A 195 -17.77 -9.98 -14.44
C LYS A 195 -16.80 -8.88 -14.00
N PHE A 196 -15.49 -9.08 -14.13
CA PHE A 196 -14.48 -8.12 -13.68
C PHE A 196 -14.65 -6.72 -14.32
N PRO A 197 -14.88 -6.58 -15.65
CA PRO A 197 -15.15 -5.28 -16.23
C PRO A 197 -16.42 -4.63 -15.67
N ASP A 198 -17.46 -5.41 -15.37
CA ASP A 198 -18.74 -4.87 -14.87
C ASP A 198 -18.58 -4.24 -13.48
N ILE A 199 -17.96 -4.95 -12.52
CA ILE A 199 -17.73 -4.39 -11.18
C ILE A 199 -16.77 -3.21 -11.24
N VAL A 200 -15.72 -3.27 -12.06
CA VAL A 200 -14.77 -2.16 -12.20
C VAL A 200 -15.46 -0.94 -12.81
N HIS A 201 -16.28 -1.09 -13.85
CA HIS A 201 -17.06 0.02 -14.42
C HIS A 201 -18.09 0.57 -13.43
N ALA A 202 -18.73 -0.31 -12.64
CA ALA A 202 -19.69 0.10 -11.63
C ALA A 202 -19.03 0.94 -10.52
N ALA A 203 -17.81 0.60 -10.11
CA ALA A 203 -17.05 1.26 -9.05
C ALA A 203 -16.20 2.46 -9.51
N LYS A 204 -15.82 2.50 -10.79
CA LYS A 204 -15.09 3.63 -11.38
C LYS A 204 -15.99 4.88 -11.51
N PRO A 205 -15.39 6.07 -11.74
CA PRO A 205 -16.15 7.28 -11.97
C PRO A 205 -17.16 7.11 -13.11
N HIS A 206 -18.33 7.75 -13.01
CA HIS A 206 -19.39 7.61 -14.02
C HIS A 206 -18.89 8.01 -15.41
N PRO A 207 -19.24 7.27 -16.48
CA PRO A 207 -18.69 7.50 -17.81
C PRO A 207 -19.18 8.81 -18.46
N ASP A 208 -20.27 9.41 -17.99
CA ASP A 208 -20.82 10.67 -18.52
C ASP A 208 -20.03 11.90 -18.05
N ARG A 209 -19.39 11.83 -16.88
CA ARG A 209 -18.81 13.01 -16.20
C ARG A 209 -17.50 12.75 -15.46
N GLU A 210 -17.04 11.51 -15.36
CA GLU A 210 -15.84 11.06 -14.64
C GLU A 210 -15.83 11.43 -13.14
N ILE A 211 -16.97 11.26 -12.46
CA ILE A 211 -17.12 11.51 -11.01
C ILE A 211 -17.85 10.33 -10.36
N PRO A 212 -17.51 9.94 -9.11
CA PRO A 212 -16.44 10.46 -8.27
C PRO A 212 -15.09 9.74 -8.48
N GLN A 213 -13.99 10.45 -8.23
CA GLN A 213 -12.64 9.86 -8.27
C GLN A 213 -12.36 9.07 -6.98
N ALA A 214 -11.93 7.81 -7.13
CA ALA A 214 -11.48 6.93 -6.05
C ALA A 214 -12.45 6.78 -4.87
N GLN A 215 -13.76 6.68 -5.14
CA GLN A 215 -14.80 6.51 -4.12
C GLN A 215 -15.89 5.59 -4.67
N SER A 216 -16.33 4.61 -3.90
CA SER A 216 -17.47 3.74 -4.23
C SER A 216 -18.84 4.34 -3.86
N ALA A 217 -18.84 5.50 -3.20
CA ALA A 217 -20.03 6.14 -2.64
C ALA A 217 -20.88 6.85 -3.71
N HIS A 218 -21.39 6.09 -4.68
CA HIS A 218 -22.25 6.54 -5.75
C HIS A 218 -23.15 5.41 -6.28
N ASP A 219 -24.20 5.81 -6.98
CA ASP A 219 -25.29 4.94 -7.42
C ASP A 219 -24.82 3.71 -8.21
N THR A 220 -23.94 3.85 -9.20
CA THR A 220 -23.55 2.70 -10.06
C THR A 220 -22.88 1.55 -9.31
N PHE A 221 -22.06 1.85 -8.30
CA PHE A 221 -21.42 0.82 -7.48
C PHE A 221 -22.45 0.09 -6.65
N TRP A 222 -23.28 0.84 -5.92
CA TRP A 222 -24.29 0.26 -5.04
C TRP A 222 -25.44 -0.40 -5.80
N ASP A 223 -25.74 0.03 -7.02
CA ASP A 223 -26.66 -0.68 -7.92
C ASP A 223 -26.11 -2.06 -8.26
N PHE A 224 -24.83 -2.15 -8.66
CA PHE A 224 -24.17 -3.42 -8.93
C PHE A 224 -24.19 -4.33 -7.69
N VAL A 225 -23.69 -3.85 -6.55
CA VAL A 225 -23.58 -4.64 -5.30
C VAL A 225 -24.94 -5.12 -4.81
N SER A 226 -25.99 -4.31 -4.96
CA SER A 226 -27.35 -4.69 -4.54
C SER A 226 -28.03 -5.71 -5.47
N LEU A 227 -27.53 -5.88 -6.71
CA LEU A 227 -28.05 -6.84 -7.70
C LEU A 227 -27.17 -8.08 -7.87
N HIS A 228 -25.92 -8.01 -7.43
CA HIS A 228 -24.91 -9.08 -7.49
C HIS A 228 -24.54 -9.45 -6.07
N THR A 229 -25.36 -10.31 -5.46
CA THR A 229 -25.25 -10.60 -4.03
C THR A 229 -23.96 -11.32 -3.67
N GLU A 230 -23.24 -11.92 -4.62
CA GLU A 230 -21.89 -12.48 -4.43
C GLU A 230 -20.87 -11.43 -3.93
N ALA A 231 -21.13 -10.14 -4.18
CA ALA A 231 -20.28 -9.03 -3.78
C ALA A 231 -20.36 -8.65 -2.29
N GLN A 232 -21.33 -9.21 -1.55
CA GLN A 232 -21.62 -8.77 -0.18
C GLN A 232 -20.48 -9.06 0.79
N ALA A 233 -19.79 -10.22 0.66
CA ALA A 233 -18.66 -10.56 1.50
C ALA A 233 -17.53 -9.53 1.37
N HIS A 234 -17.02 -9.28 0.16
CA HIS A 234 -15.95 -8.30 -0.03
C HIS A 234 -16.38 -6.87 0.34
N THR A 235 -17.64 -6.51 0.04
CA THR A 235 -18.17 -5.19 0.42
C THR A 235 -18.14 -5.00 1.93
N MET A 236 -18.45 -6.02 2.73
CA MET A 236 -18.37 -5.95 4.19
C MET A 236 -16.95 -5.63 4.67
N TRP A 237 -15.93 -6.28 4.08
CA TRP A 237 -14.53 -5.98 4.37
C TRP A 237 -14.15 -4.54 3.96
N ASN A 238 -14.56 -4.09 2.78
CA ASN A 238 -14.28 -2.73 2.30
C ASN A 238 -14.97 -1.63 3.15
N MET A 239 -16.18 -1.92 3.67
CA MET A 239 -16.90 -1.02 4.57
C MET A 239 -16.33 -1.02 6.00
N SER A 240 -15.58 -2.05 6.38
CA SER A 240 -14.80 -2.03 7.62
C SER A 240 -13.58 -1.13 7.51
N ASP A 241 -12.88 -0.92 8.61
CA ASP A 241 -11.65 -0.13 8.63
C ASP A 241 -10.51 -0.77 7.81
N ARG A 242 -10.63 -2.04 7.41
CA ARG A 242 -9.70 -2.69 6.45
C ARG A 242 -9.64 -1.94 5.11
N GLY A 243 -10.69 -1.20 4.73
CA GLY A 243 -10.72 -0.35 3.54
C GLY A 243 -9.95 0.98 3.68
N ILE A 244 -9.50 1.34 4.89
CA ILE A 244 -8.77 2.58 5.19
C ILE A 244 -7.53 2.32 6.07
N PRO A 245 -6.57 1.50 5.63
CA PRO A 245 -5.39 1.16 6.43
C PRO A 245 -4.59 2.41 6.82
N ARG A 246 -3.94 2.39 7.99
CA ARG A 246 -3.07 3.47 8.48
C ARG A 246 -1.82 3.61 7.63
N SER A 247 -1.29 2.50 7.16
CA SER A 247 -0.10 2.41 6.33
C SER A 247 -0.16 1.11 5.52
N TYR A 248 0.53 1.05 4.38
CA TYR A 248 0.80 -0.24 3.72
C TYR A 248 1.51 -1.21 4.67
N ARG A 249 2.35 -0.72 5.58
CA ARG A 249 3.11 -1.51 6.57
C ARG A 249 2.23 -2.19 7.61
N THR A 250 1.00 -1.70 7.79
CA THR A 250 0.09 -2.15 8.86
C THR A 250 -1.17 -2.78 8.29
N MET A 251 -1.08 -3.41 7.12
CA MET A 251 -2.16 -4.19 6.53
C MET A 251 -1.68 -5.60 6.20
N GLU A 252 -2.60 -6.56 6.28
CA GLU A 252 -2.38 -7.90 5.79
C GLU A 252 -2.36 -7.93 4.26
N GLY A 253 -1.88 -9.04 3.70
CA GLY A 253 -1.98 -9.34 2.28
C GLY A 253 -2.45 -10.77 2.06
N PHE A 254 -3.15 -11.02 0.96
CA PHE A 254 -3.75 -12.31 0.67
C PHE A 254 -3.65 -12.59 -0.83
N GLY A 255 -3.32 -13.83 -1.18
CA GLY A 255 -3.39 -14.29 -2.57
C GLY A 255 -4.81 -14.35 -3.12
N VAL A 256 -5.82 -14.32 -2.23
CA VAL A 256 -7.26 -14.53 -2.47
C VAL A 256 -7.59 -15.95 -2.92
N HIS A 257 -7.03 -16.33 -4.06
CA HIS A 257 -7.26 -17.61 -4.70
C HIS A 257 -6.63 -18.77 -3.95
N THR A 258 -7.21 -19.94 -4.14
CA THR A 258 -6.53 -21.19 -3.82
C THR A 258 -5.55 -21.53 -4.94
N PHE A 259 -4.31 -21.78 -4.57
CA PHE A 259 -3.24 -22.27 -5.44
C PHE A 259 -2.94 -23.73 -5.10
N ARG A 260 -2.12 -24.38 -5.93
CA ARG A 260 -1.66 -25.74 -5.71
C ARG A 260 -0.15 -25.76 -5.50
N PHE A 261 0.27 -26.35 -4.40
CA PHE A 261 1.67 -26.69 -4.16
C PHE A 261 1.94 -28.13 -4.57
N ILE A 262 3.12 -28.36 -5.15
CA ILE A 262 3.55 -29.66 -5.67
C ILE A 262 4.90 -29.99 -5.08
N ASN A 263 4.99 -31.08 -4.34
CA ASN A 263 6.22 -31.48 -3.68
C ASN A 263 7.15 -32.28 -4.61
N ALA A 264 8.32 -32.70 -4.10
CA ALA A 264 9.30 -33.45 -4.88
C ALA A 264 8.82 -34.82 -5.38
N GLU A 265 7.83 -35.43 -4.72
CA GLU A 265 7.20 -36.68 -5.15
C GLU A 265 6.02 -36.47 -6.12
N GLY A 266 5.71 -35.23 -6.49
CA GLY A 266 4.55 -34.89 -7.33
C GLY A 266 3.21 -34.92 -6.59
N ARG A 267 3.20 -35.01 -5.26
CA ARG A 267 1.97 -34.89 -4.46
C ARG A 267 1.56 -33.44 -4.34
N THR A 268 0.25 -33.22 -4.33
CA THR A 268 -0.34 -31.89 -4.34
C THR A 268 -0.91 -31.50 -2.97
N THR A 269 -0.96 -30.20 -2.70
CA THR A 269 -1.60 -29.60 -1.52
C THR A 269 -2.19 -28.27 -1.94
N LEU A 270 -3.46 -28.05 -1.64
CA LEU A 270 -4.11 -26.77 -1.92
C LEU A 270 -3.70 -25.74 -0.87
N VAL A 271 -3.44 -24.51 -1.28
CA VAL A 271 -2.95 -23.45 -0.38
C VAL A 271 -3.59 -22.10 -0.65
N LYS A 272 -3.80 -21.31 0.41
CA LYS A 272 -4.08 -19.88 0.33
C LYS A 272 -2.92 -19.10 0.97
N PHE A 273 -2.41 -18.09 0.28
CA PHE A 273 -1.28 -17.27 0.74
C PHE A 273 -1.73 -16.11 1.62
N HIS A 274 -0.93 -15.82 2.65
CA HIS A 274 -1.13 -14.75 3.63
C HIS A 274 0.17 -13.99 3.89
N TRP A 275 0.11 -12.67 3.93
CA TRP A 275 1.16 -11.79 4.46
C TRP A 275 0.69 -11.21 5.79
N LYS A 276 1.43 -11.52 6.86
CA LYS A 276 1.14 -11.03 8.21
C LYS A 276 2.14 -9.92 8.57
N PRO A 277 1.70 -8.65 8.73
CA PRO A 277 2.61 -7.55 9.04
C PRO A 277 3.18 -7.70 10.45
N LYS A 278 4.51 -7.57 10.60
CA LYS A 278 5.15 -7.57 11.92
C LYS A 278 4.81 -6.32 12.73
N GLN A 279 4.44 -5.23 12.05
CA GLN A 279 4.00 -3.97 12.65
C GLN A 279 2.52 -3.97 13.08
N GLY A 280 1.81 -5.09 12.89
CA GLY A 280 0.40 -5.21 13.25
C GLY A 280 -0.58 -4.71 12.19
N VAL A 281 -1.88 -4.92 12.46
CA VAL A 281 -2.95 -4.51 11.56
C VAL A 281 -3.64 -3.28 12.14
N HIS A 282 -3.55 -2.16 11.43
CA HIS A 282 -4.03 -0.86 11.90
C HIS A 282 -4.65 -0.05 10.78
N SER A 283 -5.69 0.70 11.13
CA SER A 283 -6.47 1.52 10.21
C SER A 283 -6.73 2.92 10.73
N LEU A 284 -6.99 3.84 9.80
CA LEU A 284 -7.48 5.17 10.12
C LEU A 284 -8.93 5.09 10.59
N VAL A 285 -9.43 6.20 11.18
CA VAL A 285 -10.87 6.43 11.28
C VAL A 285 -11.35 7.23 10.06
N TRP A 286 -12.63 7.11 9.68
CA TRP A 286 -13.08 7.61 8.38
C TRP A 286 -12.88 9.12 8.16
N GLU A 287 -13.21 9.95 9.15
CA GLU A 287 -13.02 11.41 9.06
C GLU A 287 -11.54 11.78 8.87
N GLU A 288 -10.64 11.12 9.62
CA GLU A 288 -9.20 11.32 9.50
C GLU A 288 -8.71 10.98 8.10
N ALA A 289 -9.15 9.85 7.55
CA ALA A 289 -8.81 9.42 6.19
C ALA A 289 -9.28 10.44 5.13
N GLN A 290 -10.47 11.04 5.32
CA GLN A 290 -10.96 12.10 4.45
C GLN A 290 -10.13 13.39 4.53
N ILE A 291 -9.72 13.79 5.74
CA ILE A 291 -8.88 14.98 5.95
C ILE A 291 -7.50 14.78 5.30
N ILE A 292 -6.90 13.60 5.48
CA ILE A 292 -5.59 13.27 4.88
C ILE A 292 -5.64 13.40 3.36
N ASN A 293 -6.69 12.89 2.70
CA ASN A 293 -6.81 12.98 1.24
C ASN A 293 -6.80 14.43 0.70
N GLY A 294 -7.12 15.42 1.52
CA GLY A 294 -6.99 16.85 1.18
C GLY A 294 -5.64 17.46 1.57
N MET A 295 -5.03 17.02 2.67
CA MET A 295 -3.82 17.61 3.24
C MET A 295 -2.52 16.98 2.70
N ASP A 296 -2.49 15.65 2.56
CA ASP A 296 -1.39 14.89 1.97
C ASP A 296 -1.94 13.70 1.17
N PRO A 297 -2.34 13.89 -0.10
CA PRO A 297 -2.83 12.78 -0.93
C PRO A 297 -1.76 11.72 -1.22
N ASP A 298 -0.50 11.97 -0.85
CA ASP A 298 0.63 11.04 -0.97
C ASP A 298 1.00 10.33 0.34
N PHE A 299 0.12 10.36 1.34
CA PHE A 299 0.39 9.89 2.71
C PHE A 299 0.96 8.47 2.81
N HIS A 300 0.38 7.46 2.16
CA HIS A 300 0.91 6.08 2.25
C HIS A 300 2.19 5.90 1.45
N ARG A 301 2.34 6.60 0.32
CA ARG A 301 3.60 6.59 -0.45
C ARG A 301 4.74 7.22 0.36
N ARG A 302 4.46 8.35 1.02
CA ARG A 302 5.40 9.03 1.90
C ARG A 302 5.75 8.15 3.10
N ASP A 303 4.76 7.61 3.80
CA ASP A 303 4.96 6.74 4.96
C ASP A 303 5.86 5.53 4.63
N LEU A 304 5.67 4.89 3.46
CA LEU A 304 6.54 3.80 3.02
C LEU A 304 7.99 4.27 2.79
N ALA A 305 8.16 5.36 2.05
CA ALA A 305 9.49 5.85 1.69
C ALA A 305 10.27 6.37 2.91
N ASP A 306 9.59 7.14 3.76
CA ASP A 306 10.15 7.74 4.96
C ASP A 306 10.48 6.66 6.01
N ALA A 307 9.68 5.59 6.11
CA ALA A 307 9.98 4.47 6.99
C ALA A 307 11.28 3.76 6.60
N ILE A 308 11.50 3.53 5.29
CA ILE A 308 12.72 2.92 4.78
C ILE A 308 13.93 3.86 5.00
N GLU A 309 13.77 5.16 4.73
CA GLU A 309 14.82 6.17 4.95
C GLU A 309 15.20 6.31 6.43
N ALA A 310 14.22 6.17 7.34
CA ALA A 310 14.44 6.18 8.78
C ALA A 310 15.02 4.86 9.32
N GLY A 311 15.15 3.81 8.50
CA GLY A 311 15.59 2.47 8.94
C GLY A 311 14.52 1.66 9.68
N ALA A 312 13.27 2.13 9.72
CA ALA A 312 12.11 1.44 10.27
C ALA A 312 11.51 0.50 9.21
N TYR A 313 12.30 -0.48 8.77
CA TYR A 313 11.97 -1.34 7.64
C TYR A 313 10.64 -2.07 7.81
N PRO A 314 9.72 -1.98 6.82
CA PRO A 314 8.50 -2.77 6.79
C PRO A 314 8.79 -4.27 6.67
N GLU A 315 8.06 -5.08 7.44
CA GLU A 315 8.26 -6.54 7.45
C GLU A 315 6.94 -7.30 7.46
N TRP A 316 6.87 -8.36 6.63
CA TRP A 316 5.72 -9.28 6.62
C TRP A 316 6.21 -10.72 6.67
N GLU A 317 5.55 -11.53 7.48
CA GLU A 317 5.72 -12.97 7.46
C GLU A 317 4.80 -13.57 6.39
N LEU A 318 5.38 -14.27 5.41
CA LEU A 318 4.61 -15.07 4.47
C LEU A 318 4.14 -16.31 5.19
N GLY A 319 2.86 -16.63 5.06
CA GLY A 319 2.29 -17.87 5.52
C GLY A 319 1.33 -18.47 4.51
N VAL A 320 1.02 -19.75 4.73
CA VAL A 320 0.03 -20.49 3.94
C VAL A 320 -0.95 -21.20 4.84
N GLN A 321 -2.23 -21.17 4.48
CA GLN A 321 -3.16 -22.21 4.90
C GLN A 321 -3.00 -23.39 3.95
N THR A 322 -3.15 -24.61 4.45
CA THR A 322 -2.99 -25.85 3.66
C THR A 322 -4.24 -26.69 3.75
N PHE A 323 -4.68 -27.23 2.62
CA PHE A 323 -5.86 -28.08 2.51
C PHE A 323 -5.54 -29.34 1.71
N PRO A 324 -6.23 -30.46 1.97
CA PRO A 324 -6.21 -31.61 1.08
C PRO A 324 -6.63 -31.23 -0.34
N ASP A 325 -5.98 -31.79 -1.35
CA ASP A 325 -6.37 -31.63 -2.76
C ASP A 325 -7.33 -32.78 -3.13
N THR A 326 -8.61 -32.61 -2.79
CA THR A 326 -9.69 -33.57 -3.08
C THR A 326 -10.32 -33.29 -4.45
N GLU A 327 -11.07 -34.25 -4.99
CA GLU A 327 -11.77 -34.10 -6.29
C GLU A 327 -12.77 -32.93 -6.31
N ASP A 328 -13.44 -32.68 -5.18
CA ASP A 328 -14.42 -31.59 -5.03
C ASP A 328 -13.77 -30.26 -4.59
N GLN A 329 -12.50 -30.26 -4.20
CA GLN A 329 -11.75 -29.09 -3.73
C GLN A 329 -12.48 -28.28 -2.64
N MET A 330 -13.18 -29.00 -1.76
CA MET A 330 -13.92 -28.45 -0.62
C MET A 330 -13.12 -28.61 0.68
N PHE A 331 -13.32 -27.68 1.62
CA PHE A 331 -12.78 -27.80 2.98
C PHE A 331 -13.79 -27.30 4.00
N GLU A 332 -14.23 -28.17 4.92
CA GLU A 332 -15.20 -27.82 5.98
C GLU A 332 -16.48 -27.14 5.43
N GLY A 333 -16.96 -27.59 4.27
CA GLY A 333 -18.14 -27.02 3.59
C GLY A 333 -17.88 -25.73 2.81
N ILE A 334 -16.65 -25.24 2.76
CA ILE A 334 -16.22 -24.08 1.98
C ILE A 334 -15.66 -24.57 0.64
N ASP A 335 -16.16 -24.00 -0.45
CA ASP A 335 -15.61 -24.22 -1.78
C ASP A 335 -14.33 -23.39 -1.94
N LEU A 336 -13.20 -24.08 -2.11
CA LEU A 336 -11.90 -23.41 -2.22
C LEU A 336 -11.70 -22.71 -3.56
N LEU A 337 -12.53 -22.99 -4.56
CA LEU A 337 -12.50 -22.34 -5.88
C LEU A 337 -13.35 -21.06 -5.93
N ASP A 338 -14.15 -20.78 -4.90
CA ASP A 338 -14.92 -19.54 -4.80
C ASP A 338 -14.04 -18.41 -4.24
N PRO A 339 -13.64 -17.41 -5.05
CA PRO A 339 -12.81 -16.31 -4.58
C PRO A 339 -13.58 -15.35 -3.65
N THR A 340 -14.89 -15.49 -3.49
CA THR A 340 -15.70 -14.75 -2.52
C THR A 340 -15.67 -15.38 -1.12
N LYS A 341 -14.97 -16.52 -0.96
CA LYS A 341 -14.86 -17.26 0.30
C LYS A 341 -13.42 -17.24 0.87
N PHE A 342 -13.31 -16.92 2.15
CA PHE A 342 -12.11 -17.14 2.95
C PHE A 342 -12.27 -18.37 3.85
N VAL A 343 -11.17 -18.95 4.30
CA VAL A 343 -11.19 -20.01 5.31
C VAL A 343 -10.79 -19.40 6.65
N PRO A 344 -11.65 -19.43 7.68
CA PRO A 344 -11.31 -18.95 9.03
C PRO A 344 -10.01 -19.60 9.54
N GLU A 345 -9.16 -18.81 10.21
CA GLU A 345 -7.86 -19.29 10.71
C GLU A 345 -8.01 -20.34 11.81
N GLU A 346 -9.16 -20.38 12.48
CA GLU A 346 -9.52 -21.39 13.48
C GLU A 346 -9.79 -22.76 12.85
N LEU A 347 -10.21 -22.82 11.58
CA LEU A 347 -10.37 -24.06 10.83
C LEU A 347 -9.06 -24.51 10.19
N ALA A 348 -8.29 -23.56 9.65
CA ALA A 348 -6.98 -23.81 9.07
C ALA A 348 -5.98 -22.72 9.49
N PRO A 349 -5.08 -23.00 10.44
CA PRO A 349 -4.13 -21.99 10.92
C PRO A 349 -3.08 -21.66 9.86
N VAL A 350 -2.76 -20.38 9.74
CA VAL A 350 -1.71 -19.89 8.83
C VAL A 350 -0.34 -20.38 9.30
N GLN A 351 0.34 -21.20 8.48
CA GLN A 351 1.68 -21.70 8.76
C GLN A 351 2.73 -20.74 8.20
N PRO A 352 3.65 -20.20 9.01
CA PRO A 352 4.68 -19.29 8.52
C PRO A 352 5.76 -20.02 7.70
N ILE A 353 6.12 -19.43 6.55
CA ILE A 353 7.05 -20.02 5.57
C ILE A 353 8.25 -19.13 5.21
N GLY A 354 8.21 -17.85 5.58
CA GLY A 354 9.37 -16.95 5.44
C GLY A 354 9.03 -15.53 5.85
N VAL A 355 10.01 -14.63 5.77
CA VAL A 355 9.83 -13.20 6.06
C VAL A 355 10.33 -12.36 4.90
N MET A 356 9.60 -11.30 4.60
CA MET A 356 10.00 -10.27 3.65
C MET A 356 10.31 -8.98 4.40
N THR A 357 11.47 -8.39 4.12
CA THR A 357 11.88 -7.07 4.65
C THR A 357 12.10 -6.13 3.46
N LEU A 358 11.37 -5.00 3.44
CA LEU A 358 11.57 -3.95 2.45
C LEU A 358 12.57 -2.92 2.97
N ASN A 359 13.70 -2.78 2.28
CA ASN A 359 14.87 -2.08 2.80
C ASN A 359 15.46 -1.03 1.87
N ALA A 360 14.89 -0.83 0.67
CA ALA A 360 15.33 0.23 -0.22
C ALA A 360 14.19 0.84 -1.06
N ASN A 361 14.22 2.16 -1.15
CA ASN A 361 13.42 2.97 -2.06
C ASN A 361 13.94 2.85 -3.50
N PRO A 362 13.08 3.01 -4.52
CA PRO A 362 13.53 3.09 -5.90
C PRO A 362 14.38 4.33 -6.13
N THR A 363 15.37 4.22 -7.02
CA THR A 363 16.14 5.38 -7.52
C THR A 363 15.32 6.24 -8.49
N ASN A 364 14.38 5.65 -9.21
CA ASN A 364 13.47 6.34 -10.10
C ASN A 364 12.07 5.70 -10.11
N PHE A 365 11.07 6.46 -9.64
CA PHE A 365 9.69 5.99 -9.55
C PHE A 365 9.11 5.50 -10.88
N PHE A 366 9.33 6.24 -11.99
CA PHE A 366 8.78 5.86 -13.28
C PHE A 366 9.43 4.56 -13.79
N ALA A 367 10.76 4.53 -13.80
CA ALA A 367 11.52 3.43 -14.37
C ALA A 367 11.27 2.09 -13.65
N GLU A 368 10.97 2.15 -12.36
CA GLU A 368 10.88 0.98 -11.47
C GLU A 368 9.42 0.73 -11.06
N THR A 369 8.77 1.67 -10.38
CA THR A 369 7.41 1.50 -9.85
C THR A 369 6.31 1.61 -10.91
N GLU A 370 6.44 2.53 -11.87
CA GLU A 370 5.43 2.67 -12.92
C GLU A 370 5.56 1.54 -13.95
N GLN A 371 6.79 1.23 -14.39
CA GLN A 371 7.03 0.23 -15.45
C GLN A 371 7.08 -1.24 -14.99
N VAL A 372 7.10 -1.54 -13.68
CA VAL A 372 7.02 -2.94 -13.24
C VAL A 372 5.73 -3.61 -13.73
N ALA A 373 5.83 -4.85 -14.20
CA ALA A 373 4.71 -5.68 -14.61
C ALA A 373 4.65 -6.92 -13.70
N PHE A 374 3.55 -7.06 -12.97
CA PHE A 374 3.23 -8.27 -12.22
C PHE A 374 2.23 -9.09 -13.01
N HIS A 375 2.24 -10.41 -12.84
CA HIS A 375 1.28 -11.30 -13.48
C HIS A 375 1.13 -12.61 -12.67
N PRO A 376 -0.08 -12.98 -12.18
CA PRO A 376 -0.24 -14.20 -11.39
C PRO A 376 0.05 -15.51 -12.13
N GLY A 377 0.24 -15.47 -13.47
CA GLY A 377 0.70 -16.62 -14.26
C GLY A 377 2.22 -16.70 -14.42
N HIS A 378 2.99 -15.76 -13.85
CA HIS A 378 4.43 -15.96 -13.62
C HIS A 378 4.62 -16.92 -12.45
N LEU A 379 4.65 -18.21 -12.77
CA LEU A 379 4.82 -19.31 -11.83
C LEU A 379 6.26 -19.86 -11.87
N VAL A 380 6.59 -20.66 -10.88
CA VAL A 380 7.86 -21.41 -10.77
C VAL A 380 7.54 -22.88 -10.45
N PRO A 381 8.46 -23.82 -10.74
CA PRO A 381 8.25 -25.24 -10.42
C PRO A 381 7.80 -25.44 -8.96
N GLY A 382 6.75 -26.24 -8.75
CA GLY A 382 6.23 -26.49 -7.41
C GLY A 382 5.04 -25.62 -6.99
N ILE A 383 4.63 -24.67 -7.83
CA ILE A 383 3.42 -23.87 -7.67
C ILE A 383 2.60 -23.96 -8.97
N ASP A 384 1.31 -24.22 -8.84
CA ASP A 384 0.36 -24.30 -9.95
C ASP A 384 -0.97 -23.63 -9.56
N VAL A 385 -1.83 -23.40 -10.53
CA VAL A 385 -3.15 -22.77 -10.37
C VAL A 385 -4.24 -23.81 -10.11
N THR A 386 -5.42 -23.32 -9.75
CA THR A 386 -6.64 -24.13 -9.60
C THR A 386 -7.72 -23.67 -10.59
N ASN A 387 -8.87 -24.33 -10.58
CA ASN A 387 -10.01 -24.02 -11.44
C ASN A 387 -10.85 -22.81 -10.98
N ASP A 388 -10.34 -22.00 -10.04
CA ASP A 388 -10.96 -20.73 -9.64
C ASP A 388 -11.21 -19.86 -10.89
N PRO A 389 -12.48 -19.58 -11.25
CA PRO A 389 -12.81 -18.96 -12.53
C PRO A 389 -12.36 -17.50 -12.62
N LEU A 390 -12.19 -16.81 -11.50
CA LEU A 390 -11.58 -15.48 -11.47
C LEU A 390 -10.08 -15.56 -11.73
N LEU A 391 -9.37 -16.49 -11.07
CA LEU A 391 -7.94 -16.69 -11.30
C LEU A 391 -7.65 -16.99 -12.78
N GLN A 392 -8.41 -17.91 -13.38
CA GLN A 392 -8.24 -18.33 -14.78
C GLN A 392 -8.30 -17.15 -15.77
N VAL A 393 -9.23 -16.20 -15.59
CA VAL A 393 -9.30 -14.99 -16.44
C VAL A 393 -8.12 -14.05 -16.18
N ARG A 394 -7.65 -13.94 -14.93
CA ARG A 394 -6.46 -13.14 -14.59
C ARG A 394 -5.20 -13.67 -15.28
N LEU A 395 -5.10 -14.97 -15.55
CA LEU A 395 -3.98 -15.55 -16.29
C LEU A 395 -3.88 -15.01 -17.73
N PHE A 396 -5.01 -14.63 -18.35
CA PHE A 396 -5.01 -13.98 -19.66
C PHE A 396 -4.70 -12.47 -19.55
N SER A 397 -5.47 -11.76 -18.72
CA SER A 397 -5.54 -10.29 -18.76
C SER A 397 -4.21 -9.59 -18.49
N TYR A 398 -3.40 -10.13 -17.59
CA TYR A 398 -2.19 -9.47 -17.11
C TYR A 398 -1.04 -9.49 -18.11
N LEU A 399 -1.04 -10.39 -19.10
CA LEU A 399 -0.12 -10.33 -20.25
C LEU A 399 -0.63 -9.33 -21.28
N ASP A 400 -1.92 -9.43 -21.63
CA ASP A 400 -2.57 -8.59 -22.65
C ASP A 400 -2.45 -7.10 -22.33
N THR A 401 -2.79 -6.69 -21.10
CA THR A 401 -2.79 -5.26 -20.73
C THR A 401 -1.41 -4.61 -20.81
N GLN A 402 -0.31 -5.37 -20.76
CA GLN A 402 1.04 -4.80 -20.83
C GLN A 402 1.42 -4.39 -22.26
N ILE A 403 0.78 -4.97 -23.28
CA ILE A 403 1.11 -4.68 -24.68
C ILE A 403 0.87 -3.21 -24.98
N SER A 404 -0.26 -2.64 -24.55
CA SER A 404 -0.54 -1.21 -24.72
C SER A 404 0.17 -0.37 -23.65
N ARG A 405 0.14 -0.80 -22.39
CA ARG A 405 0.70 -0.04 -21.26
C ARG A 405 2.20 0.18 -21.37
N LEU A 406 2.95 -0.85 -21.76
CA LEU A 406 4.42 -0.86 -21.84
C LEU A 406 4.94 -0.92 -23.28
N GLY A 407 4.06 -0.67 -24.26
CA GLY A 407 4.45 -0.42 -25.65
C GLY A 407 4.85 -1.65 -26.47
N GLY A 408 4.63 -2.87 -25.99
CA GLY A 408 4.81 -4.09 -26.79
C GLY A 408 5.12 -5.35 -25.99
N PRO A 409 5.46 -6.46 -26.66
CA PRO A 409 5.67 -7.77 -26.03
C PRO A 409 7.00 -7.88 -25.27
N ASN A 410 7.93 -6.93 -25.45
CA ASN A 410 9.27 -6.97 -24.82
C ASN A 410 9.30 -6.33 -23.43
N PHE A 411 8.16 -6.17 -22.75
CA PHE A 411 8.10 -5.53 -21.43
C PHE A 411 8.94 -6.26 -20.36
N GLY A 412 9.17 -7.58 -20.53
CA GLY A 412 10.07 -8.37 -19.68
C GLY A 412 11.55 -7.96 -19.78
N GLN A 413 11.95 -7.24 -20.83
CA GLN A 413 13.32 -6.73 -20.99
C GLN A 413 13.53 -5.36 -20.33
N ILE A 414 12.47 -4.70 -19.84
CA ILE A 414 12.60 -3.47 -19.04
C ILE A 414 13.33 -3.81 -17.73
N PRO A 415 14.34 -3.03 -17.29
CA PRO A 415 15.23 -3.40 -16.18
C PRO A 415 14.59 -3.99 -14.93
N ILE A 416 13.52 -3.39 -14.41
CA ILE A 416 12.82 -3.89 -13.20
C ILE A 416 12.09 -5.22 -13.42
N ASN A 417 11.76 -5.58 -14.67
CA ASN A 417 11.04 -6.80 -15.03
C ASN A 417 11.96 -7.96 -15.43
N ARG A 418 13.27 -7.70 -15.61
CA ARG A 418 14.21 -8.72 -16.08
C ARG A 418 14.31 -9.88 -15.08
N PRO A 419 14.16 -11.14 -15.52
CA PRO A 419 14.47 -12.28 -14.68
C PRO A 419 15.93 -12.26 -14.22
N GLN A 420 16.19 -12.83 -13.05
CA GLN A 420 17.56 -13.08 -12.58
C GLN A 420 18.04 -14.51 -12.94
N ALA A 421 17.12 -15.36 -13.43
CA ALA A 421 17.43 -16.65 -14.04
C ALA A 421 17.77 -16.51 -15.54
N PRO A 422 18.59 -17.42 -16.12
CA PRO A 422 18.92 -17.40 -17.55
C PRO A 422 17.68 -17.55 -18.45
N VAL A 423 17.56 -16.66 -19.45
CA VAL A 423 16.49 -16.72 -20.47
C VAL A 423 17.07 -17.18 -21.79
N ASN A 424 16.65 -18.37 -22.24
CA ASN A 424 17.01 -18.95 -23.53
C ASN A 424 15.73 -19.31 -24.31
N ASP A 425 15.03 -18.30 -24.82
CA ASP A 425 13.78 -18.48 -25.56
C ASP A 425 13.96 -18.42 -27.09
N MET A 426 12.87 -18.64 -27.83
CA MET A 426 12.79 -18.54 -29.28
C MET A 426 11.91 -17.36 -29.77
N LEU A 427 11.58 -16.41 -28.88
CA LEU A 427 10.80 -15.21 -29.21
C LEU A 427 11.71 -14.15 -29.84
N ARG A 428 11.27 -13.48 -30.91
CA ARG A 428 12.09 -12.52 -31.67
C ARG A 428 11.31 -11.24 -32.00
N ASP A 429 12.07 -10.21 -32.34
CA ASP A 429 11.60 -8.89 -32.79
C ASP A 429 10.74 -8.14 -31.74
N GLY A 430 9.64 -7.52 -32.14
CA GLY A 430 8.80 -6.70 -31.27
C GLY A 430 9.35 -5.30 -30.99
N MET A 431 8.47 -4.41 -30.51
CA MET A 431 8.85 -3.03 -30.18
C MET A 431 9.91 -3.00 -29.08
N HIS A 432 10.90 -2.11 -29.22
CA HIS A 432 11.96 -1.86 -28.22
C HIS A 432 12.75 -3.13 -27.80
N GLN A 433 13.05 -4.02 -28.75
CA GLN A 433 13.92 -5.18 -28.53
C GLN A 433 15.31 -4.75 -28.04
N GLN A 434 15.67 -5.11 -26.80
CA GLN A 434 16.96 -4.80 -26.18
C GLN A 434 17.94 -5.97 -26.25
N ALA A 435 17.44 -7.21 -26.15
CA ALA A 435 18.26 -8.41 -26.29
C ALA A 435 18.72 -8.56 -27.75
N VAL A 436 20.02 -8.77 -27.96
CA VAL A 436 20.59 -9.12 -29.27
C VAL A 436 20.78 -10.63 -29.32
N HIS A 437 19.74 -11.36 -29.71
CA HIS A 437 19.78 -12.81 -29.84
C HIS A 437 20.70 -13.22 -30.99
N ALA A 438 21.68 -14.07 -30.72
CA ALA A 438 22.54 -14.69 -31.72
C ALA A 438 21.96 -16.05 -32.19
N GLY A 439 22.47 -16.57 -33.30
CA GLY A 439 21.97 -17.80 -33.92
C GLY A 439 21.04 -17.54 -35.11
N VAL A 440 20.72 -18.60 -35.86
CA VAL A 440 19.94 -18.52 -37.11
C VAL A 440 18.60 -19.27 -37.06
N ALA A 441 18.33 -20.02 -35.99
CA ALA A 441 17.17 -20.91 -35.87
C ALA A 441 16.32 -20.62 -34.61
N PRO A 442 15.41 -19.61 -34.66
CA PRO A 442 14.45 -19.35 -33.59
C PRO A 442 13.24 -20.30 -33.67
N TYR A 443 13.48 -21.61 -33.80
CA TYR A 443 12.44 -22.64 -33.87
C TYR A 443 12.97 -24.00 -33.42
N GLN A 444 12.06 -24.91 -33.03
CA GLN A 444 12.37 -26.31 -32.77
C GLN A 444 11.52 -27.27 -33.63
N PRO A 445 12.04 -28.46 -33.92
CA PRO A 445 13.46 -28.83 -33.79
C PRO A 445 14.30 -28.06 -34.84
N ASN A 446 15.58 -27.82 -34.54
CA ASN A 446 16.53 -27.25 -35.51
C ASN A 446 17.88 -27.97 -35.46
N SER A 447 18.62 -27.94 -36.57
CA SER A 447 20.00 -28.43 -36.64
C SER A 447 21.03 -27.33 -36.92
N LEU A 448 20.59 -26.15 -37.38
CA LEU A 448 21.47 -25.03 -37.73
C LEU A 448 22.14 -24.41 -36.51
N ASP A 449 21.46 -24.39 -35.35
CA ASP A 449 22.01 -23.95 -34.06
C ASP A 449 22.26 -25.15 -33.12
N GLY A 450 22.49 -26.34 -33.69
CA GLY A 450 22.82 -27.54 -32.92
C GLY A 450 21.69 -28.07 -32.02
N GLY A 451 20.44 -27.64 -32.25
CA GLY A 451 19.28 -28.04 -31.44
C GLY A 451 19.00 -27.15 -30.24
N CYS A 452 19.82 -26.13 -29.98
CA CYS A 452 19.64 -25.21 -28.86
C CYS A 452 18.51 -24.19 -29.09
N PRO A 453 17.96 -23.63 -27.99
CA PRO A 453 17.93 -24.18 -26.62
C PRO A 453 17.24 -25.55 -26.56
N PHE A 454 17.56 -26.37 -25.55
CA PHE A 454 16.93 -27.69 -25.33
C PHE A 454 15.81 -27.61 -24.28
N LEU A 455 14.87 -28.55 -24.33
CA LEU A 455 13.83 -28.71 -23.32
C LEU A 455 14.44 -29.26 -22.01
N ALA A 456 13.94 -28.80 -20.87
CA ALA A 456 14.31 -29.31 -19.56
C ALA A 456 13.46 -30.55 -19.20
N GLY A 457 14.08 -31.54 -18.55
CA GLY A 457 13.38 -32.68 -17.93
C GLY A 457 12.88 -32.36 -16.51
N GLN A 458 12.01 -33.21 -15.98
CA GLN A 458 11.48 -33.07 -14.61
C GLN A 458 12.57 -33.12 -13.54
N ASP A 459 13.62 -33.91 -13.76
CA ASP A 459 14.75 -34.13 -12.86
C ASP A 459 15.66 -32.90 -12.69
N ILE A 460 15.54 -31.91 -13.59
CA ILE A 460 16.31 -30.66 -13.59
C ILE A 460 15.43 -29.42 -13.44
N GLY A 461 14.23 -29.57 -12.86
CA GLY A 461 13.41 -28.42 -12.45
C GLY A 461 12.52 -27.82 -13.54
N SER A 462 12.03 -28.60 -14.51
CA SER A 462 11.02 -28.09 -15.44
C SER A 462 9.70 -27.72 -14.72
N PHE A 463 9.04 -26.67 -15.19
CA PHE A 463 7.62 -26.46 -14.88
C PHE A 463 6.83 -27.65 -15.43
N ILE A 464 5.90 -28.18 -14.63
CA ILE A 464 5.07 -29.33 -15.00
C ILE A 464 3.66 -28.97 -14.61
N ASP A 465 2.79 -28.85 -15.61
CA ASP A 465 1.35 -28.85 -15.39
C ASP A 465 0.98 -30.16 -14.70
N VAL A 466 0.41 -30.08 -13.50
CA VAL A 466 -0.02 -31.29 -12.79
C VAL A 466 -1.08 -31.98 -13.63
N PRO A 467 -0.91 -33.25 -14.02
CA PRO A 467 -1.96 -33.98 -14.70
C PRO A 467 -3.17 -34.13 -13.76
N GLU A 468 -4.21 -33.33 -14.00
CA GLU A 468 -5.47 -33.37 -13.26
C GLU A 468 -6.50 -34.18 -14.05
N GLU A 469 -7.20 -35.11 -13.38
CA GLU A 469 -8.32 -35.81 -13.99
C GLU A 469 -9.52 -34.87 -14.04
N LEU A 470 -9.97 -34.53 -15.25
CA LEU A 470 -11.17 -33.74 -15.44
C LEU A 470 -12.40 -34.66 -15.36
N ALA A 471 -13.26 -34.44 -14.36
CA ALA A 471 -14.52 -35.15 -14.24
C ALA A 471 -15.37 -35.04 -15.52
N ALA A 472 -16.05 -36.13 -15.89
CA ALA A 472 -16.92 -36.16 -17.05
C ALA A 472 -18.04 -35.10 -16.91
N SER A 473 -18.00 -34.08 -17.76
CA SER A 473 -18.81 -32.87 -17.64
C SER A 473 -19.25 -32.36 -19.03
N ILE A 474 -20.07 -31.31 -19.06
CA ILE A 474 -20.50 -30.64 -20.29
C ILE A 474 -19.93 -29.23 -20.36
N LYS A 475 -19.69 -28.73 -21.58
CA LYS A 475 -19.29 -27.34 -21.80
C LYS A 475 -20.50 -26.43 -21.58
N GLU A 476 -20.52 -25.67 -20.49
CA GLU A 476 -21.61 -24.76 -20.14
C GLU A 476 -21.12 -23.44 -19.53
N ARG A 477 -22.05 -22.52 -19.26
CA ARG A 477 -21.80 -21.24 -18.60
C ARG A 477 -22.61 -21.19 -17.32
N LYS A 478 -22.06 -21.77 -16.24
CA LYS A 478 -22.76 -21.94 -14.98
C LYS A 478 -21.77 -22.09 -13.82
N ASN A 479 -22.06 -21.46 -12.69
CA ASN A 479 -21.36 -21.71 -11.42
C ASN A 479 -21.95 -22.94 -10.71
N PRO A 480 -21.15 -23.65 -9.90
CA PRO A 480 -21.67 -24.72 -9.07
C PRO A 480 -22.60 -24.15 -7.98
N ALA A 481 -23.54 -24.96 -7.49
CA ALA A 481 -24.48 -24.52 -6.44
C ALA A 481 -23.77 -24.20 -5.10
N SER A 482 -22.55 -24.69 -4.89
CA SER A 482 -21.70 -24.34 -3.74
C SER A 482 -21.36 -22.85 -3.67
N PHE A 483 -21.44 -22.13 -4.80
CA PHE A 483 -21.17 -20.70 -4.89
C PHE A 483 -22.39 -19.85 -4.48
N ASP A 484 -23.59 -20.43 -4.36
CA ASP A 484 -24.84 -19.67 -4.14
C ASP A 484 -24.96 -19.06 -2.72
N ASP A 485 -24.08 -19.43 -1.78
CA ASP A 485 -24.04 -18.82 -0.44
C ASP A 485 -23.34 -17.46 -0.47
N HIS A 486 -24.11 -16.39 -0.39
CA HIS A 486 -23.61 -15.03 -0.52
C HIS A 486 -23.54 -14.25 0.81
N TYR A 487 -24.08 -14.81 1.90
CA TYR A 487 -24.35 -14.05 3.12
C TYR A 487 -23.67 -14.62 4.37
N SER A 488 -23.38 -15.92 4.43
CA SER A 488 -22.83 -16.54 5.65
C SER A 488 -21.50 -15.90 6.08
N GLN A 489 -20.57 -15.69 5.15
CA GLN A 489 -19.26 -15.12 5.46
C GLN A 489 -19.30 -13.61 5.70
N ALA A 490 -20.26 -12.90 5.10
CA ALA A 490 -20.51 -11.50 5.43
C ALA A 490 -20.99 -11.36 6.88
N ARG A 491 -21.91 -12.24 7.33
CA ARG A 491 -22.38 -12.30 8.72
C ARG A 491 -21.24 -12.69 9.66
N LEU A 492 -20.50 -13.76 9.35
CA LEU A 492 -19.37 -14.23 10.14
C LEU A 492 -18.39 -13.10 10.38
N PHE A 493 -18.00 -12.38 9.33
CA PHE A 493 -17.08 -11.24 9.45
C PHE A 493 -17.64 -10.16 10.38
N PHE A 494 -18.86 -9.66 10.12
CA PHE A 494 -19.46 -8.60 10.94
C PHE A 494 -19.59 -8.98 12.42
N ARG A 495 -20.03 -10.22 12.71
CA ARG A 495 -20.19 -10.71 14.10
C ARG A 495 -18.85 -11.04 14.78
N SER A 496 -17.77 -11.10 14.03
CA SER A 496 -16.40 -11.28 14.57
C SER A 496 -15.71 -9.95 14.91
N LEU A 497 -16.26 -8.83 14.47
CA LEU A 497 -15.74 -7.50 14.78
C LEU A 497 -16.07 -7.10 16.22
N SER A 498 -15.18 -6.32 16.83
CA SER A 498 -15.48 -5.66 18.10
C SER A 498 -16.65 -4.66 17.94
N PRO A 499 -17.34 -4.27 19.02
CA PRO A 499 -18.43 -3.30 18.93
C PRO A 499 -18.04 -1.96 18.25
N VAL A 500 -16.83 -1.48 18.48
CA VAL A 500 -16.31 -0.26 17.83
C VAL A 500 -16.17 -0.46 16.32
N GLU A 501 -15.62 -1.59 15.89
CA GLU A 501 -15.47 -1.93 14.47
C GLU A 501 -16.84 -2.14 13.79
N GLN A 502 -17.82 -2.72 14.49
CA GLN A 502 -19.19 -2.84 14.00
C GLN A 502 -19.84 -1.47 13.78
N ASP A 503 -19.69 -0.54 14.73
CA ASP A 503 -20.17 0.83 14.60
C ASP A 503 -19.52 1.56 13.41
N HIS A 504 -18.23 1.33 13.15
CA HIS A 504 -17.55 1.88 11.98
C HIS A 504 -18.09 1.32 10.66
N VAL A 505 -18.38 0.01 10.58
CA VAL A 505 -19.03 -0.61 9.42
C VAL A 505 -20.41 0.01 9.18
N ILE A 506 -21.24 0.13 10.22
CA ILE A 506 -22.57 0.76 10.16
C ILE A 506 -22.46 2.20 9.62
N GLN A 507 -21.51 2.98 10.15
CA GLN A 507 -21.26 4.35 9.70
C GLN A 507 -20.79 4.41 8.25
N ALA A 508 -19.93 3.48 7.81
CA ALA A 508 -19.46 3.41 6.44
C ALA A 508 -20.60 3.13 5.45
N TYR A 509 -21.43 2.11 5.70
CA TYR A 509 -22.61 1.83 4.88
C TYR A 509 -23.56 3.02 4.86
N THR A 510 -23.82 3.64 6.02
CA THR A 510 -24.69 4.82 6.11
C THR A 510 -24.14 5.99 5.30
N PHE A 511 -22.84 6.25 5.37
CA PHE A 511 -22.17 7.32 4.62
C PHE A 511 -22.22 7.07 3.12
N GLU A 512 -21.85 5.87 2.67
CA GLU A 512 -21.76 5.51 1.27
C GLU A 512 -23.13 5.49 0.60
N LEU A 513 -24.10 4.79 1.19
CA LEU A 513 -25.47 4.75 0.70
C LEU A 513 -26.16 6.12 0.83
N GLY A 514 -25.82 6.91 1.84
CA GLY A 514 -26.31 8.28 2.02
C GLY A 514 -25.93 9.24 0.88
N LYS A 515 -24.86 8.91 0.12
CA LYS A 515 -24.47 9.64 -1.09
C LYS A 515 -25.15 9.16 -2.37
N CYS A 516 -25.83 8.01 -2.34
CA CYS A 516 -26.60 7.53 -3.49
C CYS A 516 -27.88 8.36 -3.67
N TYR A 517 -28.15 8.78 -4.90
CA TYR A 517 -29.35 9.54 -5.24
C TYR A 517 -30.59 8.66 -5.22
N GLU A 518 -30.54 7.51 -5.88
CA GLU A 518 -31.69 6.62 -6.06
C GLU A 518 -32.08 5.93 -4.76
N LYS A 519 -33.34 6.09 -4.37
CA LYS A 519 -33.89 5.45 -3.16
C LYS A 519 -33.96 3.93 -3.31
N SER A 520 -34.27 3.44 -4.50
CA SER A 520 -34.40 2.01 -4.79
C SER A 520 -33.09 1.24 -4.62
N ILE A 521 -31.95 1.87 -4.89
CA ILE A 521 -30.62 1.29 -4.65
C ILE A 521 -30.41 1.08 -3.15
N ARG A 522 -30.68 2.14 -2.36
CA ARG A 522 -30.56 2.09 -0.89
C ARG A 522 -31.48 1.04 -0.27
N GLU A 523 -32.73 0.97 -0.71
CA GLU A 523 -33.70 -0.04 -0.24
C GLU A 523 -33.28 -1.47 -0.60
N ARG A 524 -32.75 -1.70 -1.82
CA ARG A 524 -32.23 -3.02 -2.21
C ARG A 524 -31.01 -3.43 -1.41
N GLN A 525 -30.07 -2.51 -1.16
CA GLN A 525 -28.92 -2.84 -0.33
C GLN A 525 -29.33 -3.11 1.12
N LEU A 526 -30.33 -2.40 1.67
CA LEU A 526 -30.89 -2.74 2.98
C LEU A 526 -31.51 -4.15 3.00
N ALA A 527 -32.14 -4.59 1.92
CA ALA A 527 -32.65 -5.97 1.82
C ALA A 527 -31.51 -7.00 1.84
N ALA A 528 -30.41 -6.73 1.15
CA ALA A 528 -29.21 -7.57 1.24
C ALA A 528 -28.62 -7.58 2.66
N LEU A 529 -28.53 -6.42 3.32
CA LEU A 529 -28.07 -6.33 4.71
C LEU A 529 -29.01 -7.05 5.69
N ALA A 530 -30.32 -7.08 5.46
CA ALA A 530 -31.25 -7.85 6.29
C ALA A 530 -30.98 -9.35 6.22
N ASN A 531 -30.55 -9.86 5.06
CA ASN A 531 -30.08 -11.24 4.91
C ASN A 531 -28.74 -11.46 5.63
N VAL A 532 -27.88 -10.44 5.69
CA VAL A 532 -26.61 -10.52 6.42
C VAL A 532 -26.82 -10.48 7.92
N ASP A 533 -27.35 -9.41 8.50
CA ASP A 533 -27.51 -9.26 9.95
C ASP A 533 -28.58 -8.22 10.30
N ALA A 534 -29.46 -8.56 11.26
CA ALA A 534 -30.62 -7.75 11.58
C ALA A 534 -30.26 -6.42 12.27
N ASP A 535 -29.27 -6.44 13.16
CA ASP A 535 -28.85 -5.26 13.92
C ASP A 535 -28.07 -4.29 13.02
N LEU A 536 -27.19 -4.84 12.17
CA LEU A 536 -26.54 -4.07 11.11
C LEU A 536 -27.56 -3.37 10.21
N CYS A 537 -28.53 -4.12 9.67
CA CYS A 537 -29.55 -3.57 8.79
C CYS A 537 -30.39 -2.49 9.49
N ALA A 538 -30.83 -2.74 10.72
CA ALA A 538 -31.62 -1.79 11.49
C ALA A 538 -30.87 -0.48 11.75
N ALA A 539 -29.58 -0.56 12.11
CA ALA A 539 -28.76 0.60 12.38
C ALA A 539 -28.50 1.44 11.11
N VAL A 540 -28.17 0.79 9.99
CA VAL A 540 -27.99 1.48 8.69
C VAL A 540 -29.30 2.10 8.20
N ALA A 541 -30.42 1.37 8.27
CA ALA A 541 -31.73 1.88 7.88
C ALA A 541 -32.13 3.13 8.69
N LYS A 542 -31.87 3.12 10.01
CA LYS A 542 -32.06 4.28 10.89
C LYS A 542 -31.19 5.46 10.44
N GLY A 543 -29.92 5.24 10.12
CA GLY A 543 -29.01 6.27 9.62
C GLY A 543 -29.46 6.87 8.28
N LEU A 544 -30.10 6.08 7.42
CA LEU A 544 -30.64 6.50 6.13
C LEU A 544 -32.07 7.07 6.20
N GLY A 545 -32.76 6.95 7.34
CA GLY A 545 -34.17 7.33 7.48
C GLY A 545 -35.12 6.46 6.66
N LEU A 546 -34.81 5.17 6.51
CA LEU A 546 -35.57 4.20 5.72
C LEU A 546 -36.16 3.09 6.61
N PRO A 547 -37.24 2.41 6.19
CA PRO A 547 -37.78 1.27 6.92
C PRO A 547 -36.82 0.07 6.86
N VAL A 548 -36.81 -0.75 7.91
CA VAL A 548 -36.04 -2.00 7.95
C VAL A 548 -36.80 -3.07 7.15
N PRO A 549 -36.24 -3.63 6.07
CA PRO A 549 -36.85 -4.74 5.35
C PRO A 549 -36.76 -6.05 6.15
N ALA A 550 -37.68 -6.98 5.88
CA ALA A 550 -37.59 -8.34 6.42
C ALA A 550 -36.52 -9.15 5.64
N PRO A 551 -35.77 -10.04 6.32
CA PRO A 551 -34.88 -10.98 5.63
C PRO A 551 -35.69 -11.92 4.73
N THR A 552 -35.11 -12.28 3.59
CA THR A 552 -35.64 -13.28 2.66
C THR A 552 -34.89 -14.61 2.73
N GLU A 553 -33.68 -14.60 3.30
CA GLU A 553 -32.82 -15.78 3.45
C GLU A 553 -32.64 -16.13 4.93
N GLU A 554 -32.58 -17.43 5.23
CA GLU A 554 -32.17 -17.93 6.54
C GLU A 554 -30.67 -18.22 6.51
N VAL A 555 -29.88 -17.30 7.05
CA VAL A 555 -28.43 -17.47 7.18
C VAL A 555 -28.15 -18.10 8.55
N PRO A 556 -27.41 -19.22 8.63
CA PRO A 556 -27.07 -19.82 9.91
C PRO A 556 -26.09 -18.95 10.70
N ASP A 557 -26.18 -19.02 12.02
CA ASP A 557 -25.15 -18.46 12.89
C ASP A 557 -23.88 -19.31 12.81
N SER A 558 -22.74 -18.64 12.93
CA SER A 558 -21.41 -19.24 12.97
C SER A 558 -20.64 -18.70 14.16
N ASP A 559 -19.71 -19.51 14.67
CA ASP A 559 -18.81 -19.08 15.73
C ASP A 559 -17.95 -17.90 15.23
N PRO A 560 -17.84 -16.80 15.99
CA PRO A 560 -16.98 -15.69 15.62
C PRO A 560 -15.52 -16.13 15.44
N SER A 561 -14.82 -15.49 14.50
CA SER A 561 -13.38 -15.67 14.24
C SER A 561 -12.59 -14.47 14.77
N PRO A 562 -11.97 -14.56 15.97
CA PRO A 562 -11.21 -13.46 16.56
C PRO A 562 -10.03 -12.98 15.69
N ALA A 563 -9.56 -13.79 14.75
CA ALA A 563 -8.52 -13.40 13.79
C ALA A 563 -8.95 -12.24 12.87
N LEU A 564 -10.26 -12.03 12.66
CA LEU A 564 -10.79 -11.01 11.74
C LEU A 564 -10.74 -9.59 12.33
N SER A 565 -10.88 -9.45 13.65
CA SER A 565 -10.80 -8.17 14.35
C SER A 565 -9.36 -7.63 14.38
N GLN A 566 -9.22 -6.31 14.22
CA GLN A 566 -7.95 -5.60 14.32
C GLN A 566 -7.65 -5.14 15.76
N LEU A 567 -8.67 -5.13 16.63
CA LEU A 567 -8.56 -4.58 17.98
C LEU A 567 -8.21 -5.67 19.02
N GLY A 568 -7.84 -5.23 20.23
CA GLY A 568 -7.52 -6.13 21.36
C GLY A 568 -6.10 -6.70 21.36
N LYS A 569 -5.23 -6.25 20.45
CA LYS A 569 -3.80 -6.61 20.39
C LYS A 569 -2.93 -5.37 20.53
N THR A 570 -1.69 -5.57 20.96
CA THR A 570 -0.65 -4.52 21.04
C THR A 570 0.50 -4.85 20.10
N TRP A 571 1.08 -3.83 19.48
CA TRP A 571 2.10 -3.99 18.43
C TRP A 571 3.28 -3.03 18.63
N PRO A 572 4.44 -3.31 17.99
CA PRO A 572 5.59 -2.42 18.02
C PRO A 572 5.27 -1.00 17.54
N VAL A 573 5.91 -0.01 18.15
CA VAL A 573 5.70 1.43 17.87
C VAL A 573 6.79 2.03 16.96
N ALA A 574 7.82 1.26 16.63
CA ALA A 574 8.88 1.70 15.72
C ALA A 574 8.30 2.13 14.37
N GLY A 575 8.79 3.26 13.85
CA GLY A 575 8.33 3.86 12.61
C GLY A 575 6.99 4.61 12.71
N ARG A 576 6.40 4.76 13.90
CA ARG A 576 5.31 5.73 14.15
C ARG A 576 5.88 7.14 14.23
N ILE A 577 5.01 8.14 14.13
CA ILE A 577 5.39 9.56 14.13
C ILE A 577 4.73 10.26 15.32
N VAL A 578 5.50 11.01 16.11
CA VAL A 578 5.00 11.78 17.25
C VAL A 578 5.29 13.26 17.06
N GLY A 579 4.23 14.07 17.13
CA GLY A 579 4.32 15.52 17.09
C GLY A 579 4.62 16.09 18.48
N ILE A 580 5.59 16.99 18.60
CA ILE A 580 5.93 17.67 19.86
C ILE A 580 5.62 19.16 19.70
N LEU A 581 4.53 19.61 20.32
CA LEU A 581 4.13 21.01 20.31
C LEU A 581 5.00 21.80 21.30
N ALA A 582 5.85 22.68 20.77
CA ALA A 582 6.85 23.43 21.52
C ALA A 582 6.93 24.89 21.03
N ASP A 583 7.46 25.79 21.86
CA ASP A 583 7.73 27.20 21.56
C ASP A 583 8.95 27.71 22.34
N GLU A 584 9.31 28.99 22.18
CA GLU A 584 10.44 29.63 22.88
C GLU A 584 10.27 29.67 24.41
N GLY A 585 9.04 29.49 24.92
CA GLY A 585 8.76 29.41 26.35
C GLY A 585 8.87 28.00 26.93
N SER A 586 9.13 27.00 26.10
CA SER A 586 9.22 25.60 26.50
C SER A 586 10.54 25.30 27.21
N ASP A 587 10.54 24.27 28.07
CA ASP A 587 11.79 23.68 28.56
C ASP A 587 12.46 22.90 27.42
N LEU A 588 13.41 23.55 26.73
CA LEU A 588 14.10 22.97 25.57
C LEU A 588 14.91 21.71 25.94
N ALA A 589 15.35 21.57 27.19
CA ALA A 589 16.03 20.37 27.65
C ALA A 589 15.04 19.20 27.74
N ALA A 590 13.84 19.44 28.26
CA ALA A 590 12.77 18.44 28.29
C ALA A 590 12.29 18.07 26.87
N VAL A 591 12.13 19.05 25.98
CA VAL A 591 11.80 18.80 24.56
C VAL A 591 12.86 17.91 23.90
N ASN A 592 14.14 18.23 24.07
CA ASN A 592 15.21 17.44 23.48
C ASN A 592 15.31 16.04 24.09
N ALA A 593 15.09 15.89 25.40
CA ALA A 593 15.01 14.60 26.06
C ALA A 593 13.85 13.74 25.50
N ALA A 594 12.69 14.35 25.24
CA ALA A 594 11.55 13.65 24.66
C ALA A 594 11.86 13.16 23.23
N ARG A 595 12.52 14.00 22.42
CA ARG A 595 12.97 13.63 21.07
C ARG A 595 13.93 12.43 21.11
N GLN A 596 14.93 12.46 21.99
CA GLN A 596 15.90 11.36 22.12
C GLN A 596 15.26 10.08 22.64
N ALA A 597 14.33 10.18 23.59
CA ALA A 597 13.61 9.02 24.11
C ALA A 597 12.70 8.37 23.05
N LEU A 598 12.05 9.16 22.19
CA LEU A 598 11.26 8.66 21.07
C LEU A 598 12.14 7.99 20.00
N ASP A 599 13.25 8.62 19.61
CA ASP A 599 14.20 8.09 18.64
C ASP A 599 14.81 6.76 19.09
N ALA A 600 15.10 6.62 20.39
CA ALA A 600 15.57 5.37 20.99
C ALA A 600 14.57 4.19 20.89
N GLU A 601 13.27 4.49 20.78
CA GLU A 601 12.19 3.52 20.53
C GLU A 601 11.90 3.34 19.02
N GLY A 602 12.69 3.99 18.15
CA GLY A 602 12.52 3.99 16.69
C GLY A 602 11.33 4.83 16.22
N ILE A 603 10.82 5.76 17.04
CA ILE A 603 9.72 6.67 16.71
C ILE A 603 10.28 7.97 16.15
N VAL A 604 9.71 8.49 15.06
CA VAL A 604 10.14 9.75 14.44
C VAL A 604 9.56 10.94 15.22
N PRO A 605 10.39 11.77 15.89
CA PRO A 605 9.91 12.91 16.67
C PRO A 605 9.94 14.19 15.84
N LEU A 606 8.77 14.76 15.56
CA LEU A 606 8.63 16.00 14.79
C LEU A 606 8.25 17.16 15.72
N VAL A 607 9.14 18.15 15.84
CA VAL A 607 8.88 19.37 16.62
C VAL A 607 8.01 20.31 15.80
N ILE A 608 6.93 20.77 16.43
CA ILE A 608 5.93 21.67 15.89
C ILE A 608 6.02 23.00 16.67
N ALA A 609 6.31 24.09 15.99
CA ALA A 609 6.51 25.39 16.63
C ALA A 609 5.90 26.58 15.86
N PRO A 610 5.91 27.81 16.39
CA PRO A 610 5.41 28.99 15.67
C PRO A 610 6.08 29.24 14.31
N ALA A 611 7.40 29.00 14.21
CA ALA A 611 8.20 29.28 13.02
C ALA A 611 9.22 28.15 12.78
N ALA A 612 9.67 28.02 11.53
CA ALA A 612 10.73 27.09 11.15
C ALA A 612 12.10 27.57 11.67
N GLY A 613 13.14 26.73 11.51
CA GLY A 613 14.49 27.00 12.01
C GLY A 613 14.73 26.27 13.32
N PHE A 614 15.13 27.00 14.37
CA PHE A 614 15.46 26.43 15.67
C PHE A 614 14.69 27.16 16.78
N LEU A 615 14.29 26.40 17.82
CA LEU A 615 13.96 26.96 19.13
C LEU A 615 15.27 27.15 19.91
N GLY A 616 15.51 28.37 20.39
CA GLY A 616 16.83 28.76 20.86
C GLY A 616 17.87 28.94 19.73
N SER A 617 19.14 29.05 20.10
CA SER A 617 20.25 29.29 19.17
C SER A 617 20.79 27.98 18.59
N GLU A 618 20.91 27.87 17.26
CA GLU A 618 21.51 26.71 16.58
C GLU A 618 22.93 26.41 17.09
N ASP A 619 23.71 27.47 17.31
CA ASP A 619 25.10 27.40 17.80
C ASP A 619 25.19 26.86 19.24
N ASP A 620 24.14 27.08 20.04
CA ASP A 620 24.06 26.68 21.45
C ASP A 620 23.32 25.35 21.65
N GLY A 621 23.07 24.59 20.57
CA GLY A 621 22.37 23.30 20.63
C GLY A 621 20.85 23.43 20.71
N GLY A 622 20.29 24.49 20.11
CA GLY A 622 18.85 24.68 19.96
C GLY A 622 18.15 23.50 19.27
N VAL A 623 16.83 23.46 19.41
CA VAL A 623 16.00 22.35 18.91
C VAL A 623 15.51 22.68 17.50
N PRO A 624 15.89 21.92 16.45
CA PRO A 624 15.40 22.16 15.10
C PRO A 624 13.90 21.89 15.02
N VAL A 625 13.19 22.76 14.30
CA VAL A 625 11.75 22.69 14.07
C VAL A 625 11.46 21.99 12.74
N GLN A 626 10.62 20.96 12.74
CA GLN A 626 10.26 20.20 11.53
C GLN A 626 8.92 20.65 10.93
N ARG A 627 8.02 21.20 11.74
CA ARG A 627 6.73 21.73 11.30
C ARG A 627 6.43 23.05 11.99
N THR A 628 5.69 23.92 11.32
CA THR A 628 5.12 25.09 11.98
C THR A 628 3.67 24.81 12.38
N TYR A 629 3.09 25.67 13.21
CA TYR A 629 1.64 25.64 13.47
C TYR A 629 0.81 25.72 12.19
N LEU A 630 1.34 26.37 11.14
CA LEU A 630 0.69 26.47 9.84
C LEU A 630 0.80 25.19 9.01
N THR A 631 1.95 24.49 9.07
CA THR A 631 2.22 23.34 8.20
C THR A 631 1.88 21.99 8.82
N ALA A 632 1.69 21.93 10.14
CA ALA A 632 1.30 20.70 10.83
C ALA A 632 -0.21 20.46 10.78
N ARG A 633 -0.59 19.19 10.57
CA ARG A 633 -1.95 18.70 10.89
C ARG A 633 -1.89 17.49 11.81
N SER A 634 -2.91 17.34 12.66
CA SER A 634 -3.02 16.21 13.60
C SER A 634 -2.87 14.84 12.90
N THR A 635 -3.30 14.75 11.64
CA THR A 635 -3.30 13.55 10.81
C THR A 635 -1.90 13.06 10.43
N GLU A 636 -0.87 13.90 10.51
CA GLU A 636 0.53 13.50 10.28
C GLU A 636 1.10 12.65 11.43
N PHE A 637 0.46 12.68 12.61
CA PHE A 637 1.02 12.10 13.83
C PHE A 637 0.16 10.96 14.35
N ASP A 638 0.79 9.95 14.95
CA ASP A 638 0.13 8.87 15.67
C ASP A 638 -0.19 9.27 17.13
N ALA A 639 0.59 10.19 17.70
CA ALA A 639 0.36 10.78 19.01
C ALA A 639 0.96 12.19 19.09
N VAL A 640 0.57 12.96 20.12
CA VAL A 640 1.03 14.34 20.33
C VAL A 640 1.55 14.52 21.75
N ILE A 641 2.71 15.18 21.89
CA ILE A 641 3.26 15.66 23.16
C ILE A 641 3.11 17.18 23.21
N ILE A 642 2.59 17.70 24.31
CA ILE A 642 2.45 19.13 24.57
C ILE A 642 3.54 19.55 25.54
N ALA A 643 4.52 20.32 25.05
CA ALA A 643 5.63 20.86 25.84
C ALA A 643 5.55 22.38 26.03
N ALA A 644 4.60 23.03 25.35
CA ALA A 644 4.38 24.47 25.38
C ALA A 644 2.97 24.84 25.83
N ALA A 645 2.83 26.05 26.38
CA ALA A 645 1.53 26.71 26.46
C ALA A 645 0.97 27.09 25.07
N ALA A 646 1.83 27.18 24.06
CA ALA A 646 1.53 27.43 22.66
C ALA A 646 0.66 28.67 22.43
N ALA A 647 1.08 29.78 23.02
CA ALA A 647 0.44 31.08 22.87
C ALA A 647 0.32 31.47 21.37
N PRO A 648 -0.67 32.30 20.99
CA PRO A 648 -0.85 32.74 19.60
C PRO A 648 0.45 33.29 19.00
N ALA A 649 0.89 32.68 17.90
CA ALA A 649 2.11 33.08 17.21
C ALA A 649 1.96 34.46 16.55
N PRO A 650 3.06 35.17 16.21
CA PRO A 650 2.98 36.48 15.58
C PRO A 650 2.19 36.52 14.26
N ASP A 651 2.10 35.39 13.55
CA ASP A 651 1.34 35.23 12.31
C ASP A 651 -0.12 34.80 12.52
N ALA A 652 -0.54 34.57 13.76
CA ALA A 652 -1.93 34.33 14.16
C ALA A 652 -2.73 35.65 14.13
N ALA A 653 -3.01 36.14 12.92
CA ALA A 653 -3.69 37.41 12.69
C ALA A 653 -5.21 37.25 12.53
N PRO A 654 -6.05 38.15 13.12
CA PRO A 654 -7.51 38.13 12.99
C PRO A 654 -8.03 38.11 11.54
N GLY A 655 -7.25 38.64 10.60
CA GLY A 655 -7.59 38.68 9.18
C GLY A 655 -7.46 37.33 8.46
N LEU A 656 -6.76 36.36 9.05
CA LEU A 656 -6.61 34.99 8.54
C LEU A 656 -7.51 34.01 9.28
N ASP A 657 -7.68 34.21 10.59
CA ASP A 657 -8.61 33.46 11.43
C ASP A 657 -9.20 34.41 12.46
N ALA A 658 -10.54 34.54 12.50
CA ALA A 658 -11.22 35.41 13.45
C ALA A 658 -10.99 35.02 14.92
N LYS A 659 -10.55 33.79 15.19
CA LYS A 659 -10.14 33.33 16.53
C LYS A 659 -8.71 33.72 16.86
N ALA A 660 -7.89 34.04 15.87
CA ALA A 660 -6.53 34.52 16.06
C ALA A 660 -6.55 35.97 16.53
N GLY A 661 -5.87 36.29 17.63
CA GLY A 661 -5.88 37.64 18.21
C GLY A 661 -7.17 38.05 18.93
N ALA A 662 -8.08 37.11 19.24
CA ALA A 662 -9.19 37.38 20.16
C ALA A 662 -8.62 37.83 21.52
N PRO A 663 -9.09 38.94 22.12
CA PRO A 663 -8.62 39.38 23.43
C PRO A 663 -8.84 38.27 24.47
N GLY A 664 -7.74 37.69 24.99
CA GLY A 664 -7.78 36.58 25.96
C GLY A 664 -7.61 35.17 25.38
N GLY A 665 -7.27 35.01 24.09
CA GLY A 665 -6.91 33.70 23.52
C GLY A 665 -5.61 33.16 24.14
N ALA A 666 -5.72 32.11 24.96
CA ALA A 666 -4.59 31.50 25.66
C ALA A 666 -3.74 30.57 24.79
N LEU A 667 -4.30 30.05 23.68
CA LEU A 667 -3.70 29.06 22.79
C LEU A 667 -3.85 29.51 21.32
N ASP A 668 -2.85 29.25 20.48
CA ASP A 668 -2.94 29.47 19.04
C ASP A 668 -4.09 28.63 18.44
N PRO A 669 -4.99 29.20 17.61
CA PRO A 669 -6.13 28.46 17.08
C PRO A 669 -5.75 27.24 16.23
N ARG A 670 -4.56 27.25 15.61
CA ARG A 670 -4.05 26.10 14.85
C ARG A 670 -3.61 24.96 15.78
N ALA A 671 -3.04 25.30 16.94
CA ALA A 671 -2.73 24.33 17.99
C ALA A 671 -4.03 23.77 18.62
N VAL A 672 -5.04 24.60 18.87
CA VAL A 672 -6.37 24.13 19.30
C VAL A 672 -6.92 23.10 18.30
N LEU A 673 -6.86 23.42 17.01
CA LEU A 673 -7.36 22.54 15.95
C LEU A 673 -6.61 21.20 15.91
N LEU A 674 -5.28 21.24 15.98
CA LEU A 674 -4.44 20.04 16.03
C LEU A 674 -4.80 19.14 17.23
N LEU A 675 -4.92 19.71 18.42
CA LEU A 675 -5.20 18.95 19.64
C LEU A 675 -6.62 18.39 19.67
N THR A 676 -7.61 19.18 19.25
CA THR A 676 -9.02 18.76 19.21
C THR A 676 -9.25 17.63 18.19
N GLU A 677 -8.59 17.68 17.03
CA GLU A 677 -8.62 16.58 16.08
C GLU A 677 -7.92 15.33 16.61
N ALA A 678 -6.70 15.46 17.17
CA ALA A 678 -6.00 14.33 17.75
C ALA A 678 -6.84 13.64 18.83
N PHE A 679 -7.52 14.43 19.67
CA PHE A 679 -8.43 13.91 20.69
C PHE A 679 -9.62 13.18 20.07
N ARG A 680 -10.29 13.81 19.09
CA ARG A 680 -11.46 13.29 18.38
C ARG A 680 -11.17 12.01 17.60
N HIS A 681 -9.95 11.88 17.06
CA HIS A 681 -9.47 10.67 16.38
C HIS A 681 -8.89 9.64 17.36
N ALA A 682 -9.13 9.79 18.66
CA ALA A 682 -8.71 8.88 19.73
C ALA A 682 -7.20 8.61 19.77
N LYS A 683 -6.37 9.58 19.39
CA LYS A 683 -4.92 9.50 19.53
C LYS A 683 -4.52 9.70 20.99
N ALA A 684 -3.42 9.08 21.39
CA ALA A 684 -2.82 9.34 22.69
C ALA A 684 -2.23 10.76 22.72
N ILE A 685 -2.42 11.46 23.83
CA ILE A 685 -1.89 12.83 24.02
C ILE A 685 -1.16 12.87 25.36
N ALA A 686 0.09 13.31 25.32
CA ALA A 686 0.92 13.53 26.49
C ALA A 686 1.11 15.03 26.74
N SER A 687 1.23 15.45 28.00
CA SER A 687 1.50 16.84 28.37
C SER A 687 2.56 16.91 29.46
N LEU A 688 3.51 17.84 29.32
CA LEU A 688 4.28 18.30 30.47
C LEU A 688 3.36 19.08 31.41
N ASP A 689 3.60 19.05 32.73
CA ASP A 689 2.73 19.77 33.67
C ASP A 689 2.76 21.28 33.43
N SER A 690 3.91 21.80 32.98
CA SER A 690 4.07 23.20 32.56
C SER A 690 3.15 23.58 31.39
N ALA A 691 2.72 22.61 30.58
CA ALA A 691 1.87 22.78 29.41
C ALA A 691 0.40 22.40 29.66
N ALA A 692 0.05 21.95 30.86
CA ALA A 692 -1.31 21.59 31.26
C ALA A 692 -2.40 22.64 30.95
N PRO A 693 -2.13 23.97 31.01
CA PRO A 693 -3.11 24.98 30.59
C PRO A 693 -3.54 24.88 29.12
N ALA A 694 -2.70 24.36 28.22
CA ALA A 694 -3.03 24.19 26.81
C ALA A 694 -4.12 23.13 26.58
N LEU A 695 -4.08 22.01 27.32
CA LEU A 695 -5.13 20.99 27.31
C LEU A 695 -6.48 21.58 27.73
N ALA A 696 -6.49 22.31 28.84
CA ALA A 696 -7.70 22.96 29.35
C ALA A 696 -8.24 24.02 28.35
N ALA A 697 -7.36 24.80 27.74
CA ALA A 697 -7.72 25.79 26.73
C ALA A 697 -8.28 25.15 25.44
N ALA A 698 -7.81 23.95 25.08
CA ALA A 698 -8.35 23.16 23.97
C ALA A 698 -9.67 22.42 24.33
N GLY A 699 -10.12 22.49 25.58
CA GLY A 699 -11.33 21.81 26.05
C GLY A 699 -11.15 20.30 26.25
N ILE A 700 -9.92 19.82 26.44
CA ILE A 700 -9.59 18.40 26.62
C ILE A 700 -9.50 18.10 28.12
N PRO A 701 -10.35 17.22 28.69
CA PRO A 701 -10.28 16.84 30.10
C PRO A 701 -8.99 16.07 30.40
N GLN A 702 -8.29 16.45 31.47
CA GLN A 702 -7.03 15.80 31.86
C GLN A 702 -7.22 14.36 32.38
N ASP A 703 -8.41 14.04 32.85
CA ASP A 703 -8.83 12.72 33.33
C ASP A 703 -9.45 11.84 32.22
N ALA A 704 -9.55 12.35 30.99
CA ALA A 704 -10.04 11.58 29.87
C ALA A 704 -9.09 10.40 29.57
N PRO A 705 -9.61 9.21 29.17
CA PRO A 705 -8.78 8.08 28.78
C PRO A 705 -7.71 8.49 27.77
N GLY A 706 -6.46 8.02 27.93
CA GLY A 706 -5.38 8.28 26.97
C GLY A 706 -4.76 9.68 27.00
N ILE A 707 -5.09 10.48 28.02
CA ILE A 707 -4.35 11.69 28.38
C ILE A 707 -3.35 11.33 29.47
N VAL A 708 -2.08 11.60 29.25
CA VAL A 708 -1.00 11.35 30.23
C VAL A 708 -0.26 12.66 30.52
N SER A 709 0.00 12.96 31.79
CA SER A 709 0.65 14.20 32.21
C SER A 709 1.76 13.94 33.22
N GLY A 710 2.87 14.66 33.12
CA GLY A 710 3.93 14.62 34.12
C GLY A 710 5.19 15.37 33.71
N ASN A 711 6.10 15.58 34.67
CA ASN A 711 7.39 16.26 34.44
C ASN A 711 8.56 15.31 34.16
N ASP A 712 8.43 14.01 34.48
CA ASP A 712 9.43 13.00 34.12
C ASP A 712 9.20 12.55 32.67
N VAL A 713 10.03 13.08 31.77
CA VAL A 713 9.97 12.79 30.33
C VAL A 713 10.08 11.28 30.06
N GLY A 714 10.95 10.55 30.77
CA GLY A 714 11.14 9.13 30.54
C GLY A 714 9.89 8.32 30.90
N ALA A 715 9.27 8.63 32.04
CA ALA A 715 8.00 8.02 32.44
C ALA A 715 6.87 8.38 31.47
N LEU A 716 6.78 9.65 31.06
CA LEU A 716 5.77 10.15 30.12
C LEU A 716 5.85 9.42 28.76
N ILE A 717 7.05 9.27 28.18
CA ILE A 717 7.24 8.55 26.92
C ILE A 717 6.89 7.07 27.07
N LYS A 718 7.21 6.44 28.20
CA LYS A 718 6.85 5.04 28.45
C LYS A 718 5.34 4.82 28.52
N GLU A 719 4.60 5.72 29.17
CA GLU A 719 3.13 5.64 29.20
C GLU A 719 2.52 5.92 27.82
N LEU A 720 3.04 6.94 27.12
CA LEU A 720 2.60 7.28 25.76
C LEU A 720 2.80 6.13 24.77
N THR A 721 3.97 5.50 24.77
CA THR A 721 4.29 4.36 23.90
C THR A 721 3.43 3.13 24.24
N GLY A 722 3.12 2.91 25.52
CA GLY A 722 2.16 1.89 25.95
C GLY A 722 0.76 2.09 25.33
N LEU A 723 0.27 3.32 25.29
CA LEU A 723 -1.00 3.67 24.62
C LEU A 723 -0.90 3.52 23.10
N MET A 724 0.20 3.97 22.49
CA MET A 724 0.42 3.87 21.05
C MET A 724 0.49 2.43 20.55
N ALA A 725 0.95 1.49 21.37
CA ALA A 725 1.00 0.06 21.03
C ALA A 725 -0.40 -0.52 20.75
N ALA A 726 -1.46 0.04 21.35
CA ALA A 726 -2.86 -0.28 21.08
C ALA A 726 -3.48 0.51 19.90
N HIS A 727 -2.65 1.30 19.20
CA HIS A 727 -2.96 2.19 18.07
C HIS A 727 -3.83 3.41 18.40
N ARG A 728 -4.99 3.22 19.04
CA ARG A 728 -5.88 4.30 19.51
C ARG A 728 -6.43 3.99 20.90
N VAL A 729 -7.00 5.01 21.51
CA VAL A 729 -7.64 4.97 22.82
C VAL A 729 -9.14 4.77 22.62
N TRP A 730 -9.52 3.53 22.29
CA TRP A 730 -10.87 3.15 21.88
C TRP A 730 -11.93 3.38 22.97
N GLU A 731 -11.54 3.53 24.23
CA GLU A 731 -12.42 3.92 25.33
C GLU A 731 -13.09 5.29 25.11
N ARG A 732 -12.52 6.14 24.23
CA ARG A 732 -13.14 7.40 23.80
C ARG A 732 -14.26 7.22 22.77
N PHE A 733 -14.38 6.04 22.17
CA PHE A 733 -15.50 5.62 21.34
C PHE A 733 -16.32 4.56 22.10
N PRO A 734 -17.08 4.95 23.13
CA PRO A 734 -17.98 4.00 23.77
C PRO A 734 -18.97 3.51 22.73
N ALA A 735 -19.05 2.19 22.55
CA ALA A 735 -20.01 1.58 21.63
C ALA A 735 -21.40 2.15 21.89
N ALA A 736 -22.15 2.46 20.83
CA ALA A 736 -23.54 2.84 20.99
C ALA A 736 -24.25 1.67 21.69
N SER A 737 -24.74 1.88 22.91
CA SER A 737 -25.51 0.85 23.62
C SER A 737 -26.66 0.41 22.72
N ALA A 738 -26.66 -0.89 22.39
CA ALA A 738 -27.56 -1.54 21.44
C ALA A 738 -29.05 -1.23 21.70
#